data_AF-A0A7Y8U662-F1
#
_entry.id   AF-A0A7Y8U662-F1
#
_cell.length_a   1.000
_cell.length_b   1.000
_cell.length_c   1.000
_cell.angle_alpha   90.00
_cell.angle_beta   90.00
_cell.angle_gamma   90.00
#
_symmetry.space_group_name_H-M   'P 1'
#
loop_
_entity.id
_entity.type
_entity.pdbx_description
1 polymer ?
#
loop_
_entity_poly.entity_id
_entity_poly.type
_entity_poly.pdbx_seq_one_letter_code
_entity_poly.pdbx_strand_id
1 'polypeptide(L)'
;MRIVIDMQGCQNLSRNRGIGRYTTGMVTGFLKEAVTQHDCHLLFNGQFNDNLGQLINHYSDFVPISNIHIWYGIGPCSGSNANNKINKNISVILREKFIEKIDPDFVFLTTYFEGYHDDTVLSIPKTRRYKVIATSHDLIPLIQPKIYLDPNPDFKKYYLEQISEFKEADLYAAVSNSCSNELKTYLGISKEKIIITSEGIENNFKNSMPSFEKIEKMLDCKLKDKKLIFYFGASDERKNHLKLIKAYSLLSKTAKQNSKLIIAGILNDEHLNKFKNYAYRCGLNNEDYIFLKYITDKQLIDLYSVCYLFVFPSFHEGFGLPALEAMACGAAVITSNTTSLPEVIGRKDLTFDPYNALEIKKLLENLIENPQLRNEISEYCESHSKTFTWEKSAKLILDFMESFGITNERVTADTSYLINSSVNAIKKITINDDLNNTKKEQIALKIIKNFRENRKPRILYDISQLITVDFITGIQRVTNEIYNSLIESYSDQFEIIPIKISHHSDVLEAIENPPKTIKINKKYSSIDINDIRIGDIFISIDLDHSAHTKEDAYEKLRSQGCKTVFIIHDLLPFDFGDSFFSPNSAVAHFGWFKAIAKADHLVCVSQSVMEHSKYYLNAVENINTNLKIGWFHLGGNFKNEKHINLDKNLNIELQKINFSNPVFLMVGSVEPRKGHLEVIEAMSDLWDSGYQGSLVIVGARGWNNDLVIEVINSSQYKDKLLFWPSKISDADLAYLYKNSTALIAASLGEGFGLPLIESLQHNTPVIARNIPVFREVTKNSCLYFNDAEDLKNIILKYHKQQLGNNFTSQNWGESAKQLMNAITKGHNSETWHRDDKLWLLPVCSNKFNSTSGIYSSDRIKSKFEKGLLVWGGYFPLESGSYDLKIYGKSYIEQEINLKIVTHLHGEIKVLFEKRSLTLSLSKGIYDIPEIICNIPVSLNESIDRAEIYIESSEKNDLYVSCFEIKKTSDLPFILLNTAHNYFKSEIGLKNESGIYTQNKKGNLLTGGLVNLDLGKYTIEILGTSPQNQMINFSIGYYDEFNSKQIAVNFNDLPIQKSTNSIISKKIFNLENDIQNAEFFIDVNEDNKLKISEIRLQRI
;
A
#
# COMPACT_ATOMS: atom_id res chain seq x y z
N MET A 1 -15.82 15.25 -33.12
CA MET A 1 -16.73 15.98 -32.21
C MET A 1 -16.00 16.30 -30.91
N ARG A 2 -16.47 17.28 -30.14
CA ARG A 2 -16.11 17.46 -28.73
C ARG A 2 -17.17 16.82 -27.85
N ILE A 3 -16.76 15.86 -27.03
CA ILE A 3 -17.67 15.02 -26.25
C ILE A 3 -17.32 15.18 -24.78
N VAL A 4 -18.25 15.66 -23.98
CA VAL A 4 -18.12 15.73 -22.51
C VAL A 4 -18.81 14.53 -21.91
N ILE A 5 -18.11 13.76 -21.09
CA ILE A 5 -18.63 12.58 -20.41
C ILE A 5 -18.75 12.89 -18.91
N ASP A 6 -19.95 12.74 -18.35
CA ASP A 6 -20.17 12.94 -16.91
C ASP A 6 -19.63 11.72 -16.13
N MET A 7 -18.87 12.00 -15.08
CA MET A 7 -18.16 10.98 -14.29
C MET A 7 -18.80 10.72 -12.92
N GLN A 8 -19.91 11.36 -12.56
CA GLN A 8 -20.44 11.29 -11.19
C GLN A 8 -20.85 9.87 -10.78
N GLY A 9 -21.26 9.01 -11.72
CA GLY A 9 -21.60 7.60 -11.45
C GLY A 9 -20.43 6.77 -10.88
N CYS A 10 -19.17 7.17 -11.10
CA CYS A 10 -18.00 6.54 -10.50
C CYS A 10 -17.44 7.28 -9.28
N GLN A 11 -18.01 8.44 -8.92
CA GLN A 11 -17.63 9.20 -7.72
C GLN A 11 -18.57 8.97 -6.54
N ASN A 12 -19.86 8.80 -6.82
CA ASN A 12 -20.95 8.85 -5.85
C ASN A 12 -21.13 7.55 -5.05
N LEU A 13 -22.23 7.42 -4.30
CA LEU A 13 -22.51 6.22 -3.47
C LEU A 13 -22.67 4.94 -4.29
N SER A 14 -22.89 5.06 -5.60
CA SER A 14 -23.04 3.95 -6.54
C SER A 14 -21.71 3.44 -7.10
N ARG A 15 -20.56 4.06 -6.76
CA ARG A 15 -19.22 3.67 -7.25
C ARG A 15 -18.85 2.21 -7.03
N ASN A 16 -19.38 1.59 -5.97
CA ASN A 16 -19.16 0.18 -5.62
C ASN A 16 -20.36 -0.72 -5.97
N ARG A 17 -21.29 -0.24 -6.80
CA ARG A 17 -22.50 -0.95 -7.25
C ARG A 17 -22.50 -1.07 -8.77
N GLY A 18 -23.55 -1.67 -9.33
CA GLY A 18 -23.71 -1.86 -10.78
C GLY A 18 -23.50 -0.57 -11.59
N ILE A 19 -24.12 0.55 -11.19
CA ILE A 19 -23.98 1.85 -11.89
C ILE A 19 -22.53 2.35 -11.93
N GLY A 20 -21.78 2.15 -10.84
CA GLY A 20 -20.35 2.48 -10.78
C GLY A 20 -19.54 1.69 -11.80
N ARG A 21 -19.75 0.36 -11.83
CA ARG A 21 -19.12 -0.55 -12.81
C ARG A 21 -19.50 -0.21 -14.25
N TYR A 22 -20.78 0.04 -14.51
CA TYR A 22 -21.26 0.44 -15.84
C TYR A 22 -20.61 1.74 -16.28
N THR A 23 -20.50 2.72 -15.37
CA THR A 23 -19.86 4.00 -15.68
C THR A 23 -18.38 3.82 -16.00
N THR A 24 -17.61 3.14 -15.13
CA THR A 24 -16.17 2.98 -15.36
C THR A 24 -15.87 2.13 -16.60
N GLY A 25 -16.60 1.03 -16.78
CA GLY A 25 -16.47 0.15 -17.94
C GLY A 25 -16.82 0.86 -19.24
N MET A 26 -17.99 1.50 -19.31
CA MET A 26 -18.44 2.22 -20.49
C MET A 26 -17.51 3.37 -20.86
N VAL A 27 -17.09 4.19 -19.89
CA VAL A 27 -16.16 5.31 -20.15
C VAL A 27 -14.83 4.79 -20.66
N THR A 28 -14.28 3.73 -20.05
CA THR A 28 -13.00 3.14 -20.49
C THR A 28 -13.10 2.60 -21.90
N GLY A 29 -14.16 1.86 -22.23
CA GLY A 29 -14.41 1.37 -23.60
C GLY A 29 -14.60 2.53 -24.58
N PHE A 30 -15.33 3.57 -24.18
CA PHE A 30 -15.57 4.75 -25.00
C PHE A 30 -14.31 5.53 -25.30
N LEU A 31 -13.45 5.76 -24.31
CA LEU A 31 -12.20 6.46 -24.55
C LEU A 31 -11.28 5.67 -25.48
N LYS A 32 -11.18 4.34 -25.34
CA LYS A 32 -10.38 3.50 -26.25
C LYS A 32 -10.81 3.63 -27.71
N GLU A 33 -12.12 3.72 -27.96
CA GLU A 33 -12.66 3.85 -29.32
C GLU A 33 -12.61 5.30 -29.84
N ALA A 34 -12.90 6.29 -28.99
CA ALA A 34 -13.18 7.66 -29.43
C ALA A 34 -11.96 8.60 -29.48
N VAL A 35 -10.97 8.46 -28.60
CA VAL A 35 -9.92 9.49 -28.40
C VAL A 35 -8.99 9.68 -29.61
N THR A 36 -8.93 8.70 -30.52
CA THR A 36 -8.12 8.82 -31.74
C THR A 36 -8.74 9.74 -32.79
N GLN A 37 -10.06 9.98 -32.73
CA GLN A 37 -10.82 10.72 -33.74
C GLN A 37 -11.61 11.91 -33.16
N HIS A 38 -11.73 12.00 -31.83
CA HIS A 38 -12.58 12.99 -31.17
C HIS A 38 -11.90 13.63 -29.96
N ASP A 39 -12.34 14.86 -29.65
CA ASP A 39 -11.89 15.64 -28.51
C ASP A 39 -12.75 15.25 -27.29
N CYS A 40 -12.30 14.24 -26.55
CA CYS A 40 -13.01 13.71 -25.38
C CYS A 40 -12.63 14.47 -24.11
N HIS A 41 -13.63 14.85 -23.33
CA HIS A 41 -13.50 15.57 -22.06
C HIS A 41 -14.22 14.80 -20.96
N LEU A 42 -13.62 14.74 -19.77
CA LEU A 42 -14.23 14.12 -18.59
C LEU A 42 -14.65 15.20 -17.60
N LEU A 43 -15.88 15.10 -17.08
CA LEU A 43 -16.45 16.07 -16.16
C LEU A 43 -16.73 15.45 -14.79
N PHE A 44 -15.94 15.86 -13.79
CA PHE A 44 -16.05 15.44 -12.40
C PHE A 44 -16.75 16.51 -11.55
N ASN A 45 -17.47 16.06 -10.51
CA ASN A 45 -18.04 16.94 -9.48
C ASN A 45 -17.06 17.03 -8.30
N GLY A 46 -16.53 18.23 -8.06
CA GLY A 46 -15.56 18.54 -7.00
C GLY A 46 -16.14 18.56 -5.58
N GLN A 47 -17.40 18.16 -5.41
CA GLN A 47 -17.98 17.83 -4.09
C GLN A 47 -17.63 16.40 -3.66
N PHE A 48 -17.26 15.52 -4.59
CA PHE A 48 -16.83 14.15 -4.30
C PHE A 48 -15.31 14.03 -4.39
N ASN A 49 -14.63 14.04 -3.25
CA ASN A 49 -13.16 14.03 -3.19
C ASN A 49 -12.55 12.65 -2.88
N ASP A 50 -13.32 11.70 -2.34
CA ASP A 50 -12.82 10.41 -1.83
C ASP A 50 -11.92 9.63 -2.79
N ASN A 51 -12.30 9.55 -4.07
CA ASN A 51 -11.59 8.80 -5.11
C ASN A 51 -11.21 9.67 -6.32
N LEU A 52 -11.36 10.99 -6.22
CA LEU A 52 -11.18 11.90 -7.34
C LEU A 52 -9.75 11.87 -7.88
N GLY A 53 -8.74 11.90 -7.00
CA GLY A 53 -7.34 11.81 -7.39
C GLY A 53 -7.01 10.49 -8.10
N GLN A 54 -7.60 9.37 -7.66
CA GLN A 54 -7.42 8.06 -8.31
C GLN A 54 -8.01 8.07 -9.73
N LEU A 55 -9.23 8.60 -9.89
CA LEU A 55 -9.90 8.70 -11.18
C LEU A 55 -9.13 9.60 -12.14
N ILE A 56 -8.66 10.78 -11.69
CA ILE A 56 -7.84 11.68 -12.52
C ILE A 56 -6.58 10.97 -12.97
N ASN A 57 -5.85 10.34 -12.05
CA ASN A 57 -4.61 9.62 -12.39
C ASN A 57 -4.88 8.48 -13.39
N HIS A 58 -5.95 7.71 -13.19
CA HIS A 58 -6.31 6.63 -14.10
C HIS A 58 -6.66 7.14 -15.51
N TYR A 59 -7.50 8.18 -15.61
CA TYR A 59 -7.96 8.66 -16.90
C TYR A 59 -6.99 9.61 -17.60
N SER A 60 -5.97 10.13 -16.90
CA SER A 60 -4.89 10.90 -17.53
C SER A 60 -4.02 10.06 -18.49
N ASP A 61 -4.12 8.72 -18.41
CA ASP A 61 -3.50 7.82 -19.38
C ASP A 61 -4.27 7.77 -20.73
N PHE A 62 -5.54 8.19 -20.73
CA PHE A 62 -6.43 8.14 -21.89
C PHE A 62 -6.63 9.51 -22.55
N VAL A 63 -6.74 10.58 -21.74
CA VAL A 63 -6.94 11.95 -22.22
C VAL A 63 -5.93 12.92 -21.59
N PRO A 64 -5.53 14.00 -22.29
CA PRO A 64 -4.68 15.03 -21.69
C PRO A 64 -5.31 15.62 -20.43
N ILE A 65 -4.49 16.03 -19.46
CA ILE A 65 -4.96 16.68 -18.23
C ILE A 65 -5.82 17.93 -18.51
N SER A 66 -5.56 18.65 -19.62
CA SER A 66 -6.39 19.78 -20.07
C SER A 66 -7.84 19.41 -20.41
N ASN A 67 -8.10 18.12 -20.65
CA ASN A 67 -9.41 17.57 -20.98
C ASN A 67 -10.11 16.93 -19.77
N ILE A 68 -9.50 16.99 -18.58
CA ILE A 68 -10.10 16.56 -17.32
C ILE A 68 -10.59 17.79 -16.57
N HIS A 69 -11.91 17.86 -16.38
CA HIS A 69 -12.61 19.04 -15.88
C HIS A 69 -13.25 18.75 -14.53
N ILE A 70 -13.15 19.71 -13.60
CA ILE A 70 -13.85 19.67 -12.33
C ILE A 70 -14.70 20.90 -12.17
N TRP A 71 -15.99 20.68 -11.99
CA TRP A 71 -16.91 21.73 -11.60
C TRP A 71 -17.22 21.62 -10.11
N TYR A 72 -17.49 22.75 -9.46
CA TYR A 72 -17.75 22.85 -8.04
C TYR A 72 -19.14 23.43 -7.78
N GLY A 73 -19.98 22.65 -7.11
CA GLY A 73 -21.29 23.07 -6.61
C GLY A 73 -21.27 23.49 -5.14
N ILE A 74 -22.46 23.77 -4.62
CA ILE A 74 -22.72 23.99 -3.20
C ILE A 74 -23.50 22.81 -2.65
N GLY A 75 -22.93 22.15 -1.64
CA GLY A 75 -23.58 21.05 -0.91
C GLY A 75 -24.19 21.51 0.43
N PRO A 76 -24.97 20.62 1.08
CA PRO A 76 -25.46 19.35 0.53
C PRO A 76 -26.55 19.57 -0.55
N CYS A 77 -26.67 18.64 -1.49
CA CYS A 77 -27.55 18.64 -2.67
C CYS A 77 -28.58 17.49 -2.68
N SER A 78 -28.52 16.55 -1.73
CA SER A 78 -29.37 15.36 -1.75
C SER A 78 -30.87 15.65 -1.82
N GLY A 79 -31.56 14.94 -2.72
CA GLY A 79 -33.00 15.08 -2.95
C GLY A 79 -33.88 14.58 -1.80
N SER A 80 -33.35 13.75 -0.90
CA SER A 80 -34.05 13.24 0.28
C SER A 80 -34.32 14.31 1.34
N ASN A 81 -33.71 15.49 1.21
CA ASN A 81 -33.92 16.61 2.10
C ASN A 81 -34.37 17.84 1.30
N ALA A 82 -35.62 18.25 1.48
CA ALA A 82 -36.20 19.40 0.78
C ALA A 82 -35.43 20.72 1.01
N ASN A 83 -34.73 20.87 2.14
CA ASN A 83 -33.91 22.06 2.44
C ASN A 83 -32.70 22.20 1.50
N ASN A 84 -32.30 21.11 0.83
CA ASN A 84 -31.19 21.13 -0.12
C ASN A 84 -31.59 21.65 -1.50
N LYS A 85 -32.88 21.89 -1.75
CA LYS A 85 -33.40 22.26 -3.08
C LYS A 85 -32.70 23.49 -3.66
N ILE A 86 -32.47 24.53 -2.84
CA ILE A 86 -31.80 25.75 -3.31
C ILE A 86 -30.33 25.49 -3.67
N ASN A 87 -29.64 24.68 -2.86
CA ASN A 87 -28.26 24.26 -3.12
C ASN A 87 -28.15 23.45 -4.40
N LYS A 88 -29.04 22.46 -4.59
CA LYS A 88 -29.12 21.66 -5.81
C LYS A 88 -29.34 22.55 -7.03
N ASN A 89 -30.29 23.49 -6.97
CA ASN A 89 -30.57 24.40 -8.09
C ASN A 89 -29.38 25.32 -8.42
N ILE A 90 -28.69 25.86 -7.41
CA ILE A 90 -27.45 26.63 -7.61
C ILE A 90 -26.38 25.75 -8.27
N SER A 91 -26.19 24.53 -7.77
CA SER A 91 -25.22 23.58 -8.32
C SER A 91 -25.53 23.19 -9.76
N VAL A 92 -26.80 23.00 -10.12
CA VAL A 92 -27.24 22.80 -11.52
C VAL A 92 -26.81 23.98 -12.39
N ILE A 93 -27.07 25.22 -11.98
CA ILE A 93 -26.65 26.41 -12.74
C ILE A 93 -25.14 26.41 -12.96
N LEU A 94 -24.37 26.14 -11.89
CA LEU A 94 -22.91 26.15 -11.96
C LEU A 94 -22.37 25.04 -12.87
N ARG A 95 -22.94 23.83 -12.79
CA ARG A 95 -22.59 22.71 -13.67
C ARG A 95 -22.88 23.04 -15.13
N GLU A 96 -24.07 23.53 -15.43
CA GLU A 96 -24.47 23.83 -16.81
C GLU A 96 -23.67 24.96 -17.42
N LYS A 97 -23.36 25.99 -16.63
CA LYS A 97 -22.46 27.08 -17.06
C LYS A 97 -21.03 26.59 -17.26
N PHE A 98 -20.58 25.60 -16.48
CA PHE A 98 -19.28 24.97 -16.70
C PHE A 98 -19.28 24.14 -17.99
N ILE A 99 -20.35 23.40 -18.29
CA ILE A 99 -20.49 22.68 -19.57
C ILE A 99 -20.51 23.67 -20.75
N GLU A 100 -21.23 24.79 -20.62
CA GLU A 100 -21.22 25.89 -21.62
C GLU A 100 -19.81 26.43 -21.87
N LYS A 101 -18.96 26.51 -20.84
CA LYS A 101 -17.53 26.90 -20.96
C LYS A 101 -16.73 25.93 -21.84
N ILE A 102 -17.00 24.62 -21.73
CA ILE A 102 -16.31 23.58 -22.53
C ILE A 102 -16.78 23.61 -23.99
N ASP A 103 -18.00 24.12 -24.22
CA ASP A 103 -18.66 24.22 -25.54
C ASP A 103 -18.68 22.88 -26.30
N PRO A 104 -19.29 21.80 -25.75
CA PRO A 104 -19.30 20.49 -26.39
C PRO A 104 -20.29 20.37 -27.55
N ASP A 105 -20.08 19.37 -28.41
CA ASP A 105 -21.12 18.92 -29.37
C ASP A 105 -22.10 17.96 -28.68
N PHE A 106 -21.57 17.08 -27.82
CA PHE A 106 -22.32 16.10 -27.06
C PHE A 106 -21.95 16.12 -25.58
N VAL A 107 -22.96 15.98 -24.73
CA VAL A 107 -22.81 15.57 -23.33
C VAL A 107 -23.35 14.15 -23.19
N PHE A 108 -22.49 13.24 -22.75
CA PHE A 108 -22.83 11.85 -22.46
C PHE A 108 -23.04 11.66 -20.96
N LEU A 109 -24.27 11.34 -20.57
CA LEU A 109 -24.64 11.01 -19.20
C LEU A 109 -24.69 9.47 -19.05
N THR A 110 -23.71 8.89 -18.38
CA THR A 110 -23.62 7.44 -18.16
C THR A 110 -24.68 6.91 -17.19
N THR A 111 -25.28 7.80 -16.40
CA THR A 111 -26.42 7.57 -15.50
C THR A 111 -27.21 8.87 -15.34
N TYR A 112 -28.46 8.78 -14.89
CA TYR A 112 -29.32 9.96 -14.70
C TYR A 112 -30.08 10.03 -13.37
N PHE A 113 -30.59 8.91 -12.85
CA PHE A 113 -31.54 8.92 -11.72
C PHE A 113 -30.90 8.98 -10.32
N GLU A 114 -29.60 9.27 -10.23
CA GLU A 114 -28.87 9.43 -8.97
C GLU A 114 -29.22 10.77 -8.26
N GLY A 115 -28.68 11.01 -7.05
CA GLY A 115 -28.82 12.29 -6.35
C GLY A 115 -29.98 12.40 -5.35
N TYR A 116 -30.77 11.35 -5.15
CA TYR A 116 -31.76 11.36 -4.05
C TYR A 116 -31.08 11.20 -2.68
N HIS A 117 -30.10 10.29 -2.58
CA HIS A 117 -29.42 9.96 -1.32
C HIS A 117 -28.03 10.58 -1.15
N ASP A 118 -27.52 11.27 -2.16
CA ASP A 118 -26.18 11.87 -2.17
C ASP A 118 -26.16 13.22 -2.91
N ASP A 119 -24.98 13.84 -3.00
CA ASP A 119 -24.79 15.15 -3.59
C ASP A 119 -24.60 15.12 -5.12
N THR A 120 -25.08 14.08 -5.79
CA THR A 120 -25.04 13.99 -7.26
C THR A 120 -25.94 15.06 -7.86
N VAL A 121 -25.40 15.80 -8.84
CA VAL A 121 -26.13 16.87 -9.53
C VAL A 121 -26.06 16.64 -11.03
N LEU A 122 -27.19 16.22 -11.59
CA LEU A 122 -27.40 16.00 -13.01
C LEU A 122 -28.56 16.87 -13.49
N SER A 123 -28.52 17.24 -14.76
CA SER A 123 -29.51 18.09 -15.41
C SER A 123 -29.46 17.96 -16.92
N ILE A 124 -30.60 18.21 -17.57
CA ILE A 124 -30.77 18.28 -19.03
C ILE A 124 -31.58 19.54 -19.35
N PRO A 125 -30.93 20.71 -19.50
CA PRO A 125 -31.64 21.97 -19.73
C PRO A 125 -32.33 21.98 -21.09
N LYS A 126 -33.59 22.41 -21.15
CA LYS A 126 -34.35 22.51 -22.42
C LYS A 126 -33.66 23.36 -23.48
N THR A 127 -33.02 24.45 -23.06
CA THR A 127 -32.28 25.35 -23.94
C THR A 127 -30.79 25.15 -23.72
N ARG A 128 -30.12 24.63 -24.75
CA ARG A 128 -28.68 24.31 -24.75
C ARG A 128 -28.14 24.31 -26.18
N ARG A 129 -26.81 24.37 -26.32
CA ARG A 129 -26.10 24.37 -27.63
C ARG A 129 -25.51 23.01 -28.01
N TYR A 130 -25.63 22.03 -27.13
CA TYR A 130 -25.07 20.70 -27.28
C TYR A 130 -26.19 19.66 -27.24
N LYS A 131 -25.96 18.50 -27.85
CA LYS A 131 -26.85 17.34 -27.73
C LYS A 131 -26.56 16.57 -26.47
N VAL A 132 -27.59 15.99 -25.87
CA VAL A 132 -27.45 15.05 -24.74
C VAL A 132 -27.79 13.66 -25.18
N ILE A 133 -26.89 12.72 -24.92
CA ILE A 133 -27.21 11.30 -24.90
C ILE A 133 -27.18 10.80 -23.45
N ALA A 134 -28.27 10.17 -23.04
CA ALA A 134 -28.41 9.65 -21.68
C ALA A 134 -28.57 8.13 -21.69
N THR A 135 -27.84 7.45 -20.81
CA THR A 135 -27.99 6.01 -20.63
C THR A 135 -29.24 5.70 -19.80
N SER A 136 -30.07 4.80 -20.32
CA SER A 136 -31.24 4.26 -19.63
C SER A 136 -30.92 2.86 -19.09
N HIS A 137 -30.64 2.80 -17.79
CA HIS A 137 -30.40 1.55 -17.07
C HIS A 137 -31.69 0.76 -16.87
N ASP A 138 -32.74 1.42 -16.38
CA ASP A 138 -34.10 0.87 -16.26
C ASP A 138 -35.10 1.99 -15.93
N LEU A 139 -36.40 1.69 -16.00
CA LEU A 139 -37.48 2.55 -15.48
C LEU A 139 -38.28 1.84 -14.37
N ILE A 140 -37.66 0.95 -13.60
CA ILE A 140 -38.34 0.08 -12.62
C ILE A 140 -39.26 0.87 -11.67
N PRO A 141 -38.85 2.01 -11.09
CA PRO A 141 -39.75 2.76 -10.20
C PRO A 141 -41.03 3.25 -10.90
N LEU A 142 -40.96 3.61 -12.19
CA LEU A 142 -42.13 4.04 -12.96
C LEU A 142 -43.05 2.87 -13.33
N ILE A 143 -42.47 1.70 -13.57
CA ILE A 143 -43.17 0.46 -13.95
C ILE A 143 -43.88 -0.15 -12.75
N GLN A 144 -43.26 -0.09 -11.57
CA GLN A 144 -43.78 -0.63 -10.31
C GLN A 144 -44.00 0.49 -9.27
N PRO A 145 -44.87 1.48 -9.55
CA PRO A 145 -45.03 2.66 -8.70
C PRO A 145 -45.51 2.31 -7.30
N LYS A 146 -46.36 1.28 -7.16
CA LYS A 146 -46.87 0.83 -5.86
C LYS A 146 -45.78 0.33 -4.90
N ILE A 147 -44.67 -0.16 -5.45
CA ILE A 147 -43.56 -0.74 -4.68
C ILE A 147 -42.50 0.34 -4.41
N TYR A 148 -42.17 1.14 -5.41
CA TYR A 148 -41.00 2.03 -5.34
C TYR A 148 -41.32 3.52 -5.18
N LEU A 149 -42.52 3.97 -5.55
CA LEU A 149 -42.89 5.39 -5.52
C LEU A 149 -43.97 5.69 -4.46
N ASP A 150 -45.08 4.94 -4.44
CA ASP A 150 -46.21 5.19 -3.54
C ASP A 150 -45.84 5.12 -2.04
N PRO A 151 -44.92 4.26 -1.57
CA PRO A 151 -44.51 4.24 -0.17
C PRO A 151 -43.71 5.49 0.27
N ASN A 152 -43.14 6.25 -0.67
CA ASN A 152 -42.32 7.43 -0.37
C ASN A 152 -42.72 8.61 -1.28
N PRO A 153 -43.66 9.47 -0.82
CA PRO A 153 -44.16 10.61 -1.60
C PRO A 153 -43.08 11.61 -2.04
N ASP A 154 -42.06 11.83 -1.21
CA ASP A 154 -40.96 12.76 -1.51
C ASP A 154 -40.06 12.19 -2.62
N PHE A 155 -39.70 10.90 -2.52
CA PHE A 155 -38.98 10.21 -3.58
C PHE A 155 -39.80 10.16 -4.86
N LYS A 156 -41.11 9.89 -4.78
CA LYS A 156 -42.02 9.90 -5.94
C LYS A 156 -42.00 11.25 -6.65
N LYS A 157 -42.10 12.34 -5.91
CA LYS A 157 -42.03 13.69 -6.47
C LYS A 157 -40.68 13.93 -7.14
N TYR A 158 -39.57 13.64 -6.44
CA TYR A 158 -38.22 13.77 -6.97
C TYR A 158 -38.03 12.98 -8.28
N TYR A 159 -38.41 11.70 -8.28
CA TYR A 159 -38.24 10.81 -9.43
C TYR A 159 -39.08 11.26 -10.63
N LEU A 160 -40.33 11.70 -10.43
CA LEU A 160 -41.18 12.21 -11.52
C LEU A 160 -40.67 13.54 -12.09
N GLU A 161 -40.08 14.40 -11.26
CA GLU A 161 -39.36 15.60 -11.73
C GLU A 161 -38.16 15.20 -12.59
N GLN A 162 -37.36 14.22 -12.17
CA GLN A 162 -36.24 13.68 -12.96
C GLN A 162 -36.71 13.03 -14.27
N ILE A 163 -37.80 12.28 -14.27
CA ILE A 163 -38.38 11.69 -15.49
C ILE A 163 -38.78 12.78 -16.49
N SER A 164 -39.37 13.87 -16.01
CA SER A 164 -39.77 14.98 -16.87
C SER A 164 -38.57 15.63 -17.55
N GLU A 165 -37.45 15.76 -16.84
CA GLU A 165 -36.20 16.31 -17.38
C GLU A 165 -35.46 15.29 -18.27
N PHE A 166 -35.46 14.00 -17.90
CA PHE A 166 -34.85 12.93 -18.68
C PHE A 166 -35.43 12.82 -20.09
N LYS A 167 -36.73 13.13 -20.26
CA LYS A 167 -37.42 13.20 -21.57
C LYS A 167 -36.90 14.29 -22.50
N GLU A 168 -36.16 15.26 -21.97
CA GLU A 168 -35.58 16.36 -22.76
C GLU A 168 -34.27 15.97 -23.45
N ALA A 169 -33.73 14.76 -23.22
CA ALA A 169 -32.53 14.28 -23.91
C ALA A 169 -32.76 14.16 -25.42
N ASP A 170 -31.71 14.35 -26.21
CA ASP A 170 -31.78 14.22 -27.67
C ASP A 170 -31.78 12.75 -28.08
N LEU A 171 -30.94 11.96 -27.42
CA LEU A 171 -30.66 10.55 -27.70
C LEU A 171 -30.62 9.72 -26.42
N TYR A 172 -30.83 8.41 -26.56
CA TYR A 172 -30.80 7.45 -25.46
C TYR A 172 -29.98 6.22 -25.80
N ALA A 173 -29.07 5.84 -24.90
CA ALA A 173 -28.40 4.55 -24.91
C ALA A 173 -29.17 3.59 -23.98
N ALA A 174 -29.89 2.64 -24.56
CA ALA A 174 -30.59 1.61 -23.81
C ALA A 174 -29.69 0.39 -23.62
N VAL A 175 -29.51 -0.02 -22.37
CA VAL A 175 -28.59 -1.12 -22.00
C VAL A 175 -29.13 -2.50 -22.43
N SER A 176 -30.40 -2.58 -22.83
CA SER A 176 -31.03 -3.78 -23.39
C SER A 176 -32.21 -3.41 -24.29
N ASN A 177 -32.70 -4.37 -25.09
CA ASN A 177 -33.94 -4.22 -25.84
C ASN A 177 -35.14 -4.06 -24.89
N SER A 178 -35.14 -4.72 -23.73
CA SER A 178 -36.11 -4.46 -22.65
C SER A 178 -36.15 -2.98 -22.28
N CYS A 179 -35.01 -2.36 -21.96
CA CYS A 179 -34.95 -0.94 -21.61
C CYS A 179 -35.39 -0.03 -22.77
N SER A 180 -35.05 -0.38 -24.02
CA SER A 180 -35.56 0.33 -25.21
C SER A 180 -37.10 0.30 -25.26
N ASN A 181 -37.71 -0.85 -24.98
CA ASN A 181 -39.16 -0.98 -24.93
C ASN A 181 -39.78 -0.18 -23.78
N GLU A 182 -39.11 -0.09 -22.64
CA GLU A 182 -39.56 0.74 -21.51
C GLU A 182 -39.58 2.22 -21.88
N LEU A 183 -38.52 2.74 -22.51
CA LEU A 183 -38.45 4.12 -23.01
C LEU A 183 -39.61 4.44 -23.98
N LYS A 184 -39.86 3.56 -24.95
CA LYS A 184 -40.95 3.73 -25.92
C LYS A 184 -42.33 3.70 -25.24
N THR A 185 -42.53 2.75 -24.34
CA THR A 185 -43.85 2.47 -23.75
C THR A 185 -44.24 3.49 -22.67
N TYR A 186 -43.34 3.77 -21.74
CA TYR A 186 -43.65 4.59 -20.56
C TYR A 186 -43.32 6.07 -20.75
N LEU A 187 -42.34 6.39 -21.60
CA LEU A 187 -41.92 7.77 -21.83
C LEU A 187 -42.34 8.32 -23.19
N GLY A 188 -42.74 7.46 -24.13
CA GLY A 188 -43.13 7.87 -25.49
C GLY A 188 -41.95 8.29 -26.36
N ILE A 189 -40.74 7.82 -26.04
CA ILE A 189 -39.54 8.15 -26.81
C ILE A 189 -39.56 7.41 -28.14
N SER A 190 -39.25 8.11 -29.23
CA SER A 190 -39.28 7.55 -30.57
C SER A 190 -38.06 6.65 -30.86
N LYS A 191 -38.24 5.64 -31.71
CA LYS A 191 -37.23 4.58 -31.95
C LYS A 191 -35.93 5.15 -32.52
N GLU A 192 -36.02 6.15 -33.38
CA GLU A 192 -34.89 6.81 -34.01
C GLU A 192 -33.97 7.57 -33.04
N LYS A 193 -34.42 7.80 -31.80
CA LYS A 193 -33.62 8.40 -30.73
C LYS A 193 -32.95 7.37 -29.82
N ILE A 194 -33.20 6.08 -30.01
CA ILE A 194 -32.74 5.02 -29.09
C ILE A 194 -31.76 4.09 -29.80
N ILE A 195 -30.57 3.94 -29.22
CA ILE A 195 -29.61 2.89 -29.58
C ILE A 195 -29.57 1.81 -28.49
N ILE A 196 -29.51 0.54 -28.89
CA ILE A 196 -29.35 -0.59 -27.97
C ILE A 196 -27.87 -0.95 -27.93
N THR A 197 -27.26 -0.88 -26.74
CA THR A 197 -25.79 -0.97 -26.62
C THR A 197 -25.31 -2.26 -25.98
N SER A 198 -26.17 -2.96 -25.23
CA SER A 198 -25.73 -3.95 -24.23
C SER A 198 -24.75 -3.32 -23.21
N GLU A 199 -24.22 -4.16 -22.31
CA GLU A 199 -23.13 -3.81 -21.39
C GLU A 199 -21.89 -4.68 -21.68
N GLY A 200 -20.77 -4.35 -21.03
CA GLY A 200 -19.55 -5.15 -21.07
C GLY A 200 -19.22 -5.83 -19.74
N ILE A 201 -18.15 -6.62 -19.74
CA ILE A 201 -17.58 -7.25 -18.56
C ILE A 201 -16.15 -6.76 -18.30
N GLU A 202 -15.77 -6.54 -17.04
CA GLU A 202 -14.39 -6.19 -16.69
C GLU A 202 -13.44 -7.41 -16.73
N ASN A 203 -12.18 -7.17 -17.12
CA ASN A 203 -11.17 -8.21 -17.31
C ASN A 203 -10.79 -9.02 -16.04
N ASN A 204 -11.14 -8.52 -14.86
CA ASN A 204 -10.88 -9.19 -13.58
C ASN A 204 -11.89 -10.31 -13.30
N PHE A 205 -13.08 -10.31 -13.92
CA PHE A 205 -14.04 -11.39 -13.81
C PHE A 205 -13.63 -12.56 -14.71
N LYS A 206 -12.81 -13.44 -14.14
CA LYS A 206 -12.35 -14.69 -14.74
C LYS A 206 -12.15 -15.71 -13.63
N ASN A 207 -12.13 -16.99 -14.00
CA ASN A 207 -11.97 -18.08 -13.04
C ASN A 207 -10.66 -17.90 -12.21
N SER A 208 -10.80 -17.72 -10.89
CA SER A 208 -9.67 -17.51 -9.97
C SER A 208 -9.08 -18.80 -9.40
N MET A 209 -9.68 -19.97 -9.69
CA MET A 209 -9.26 -21.29 -9.22
C MET A 209 -8.95 -21.33 -7.70
N PRO A 210 -9.87 -20.88 -6.81
CA PRO A 210 -9.57 -20.82 -5.39
C PRO A 210 -9.56 -22.22 -4.76
N SER A 211 -8.78 -22.41 -3.69
CA SER A 211 -8.78 -23.67 -2.94
C SER A 211 -10.10 -23.85 -2.18
N PHE A 212 -10.56 -25.10 -2.05
CA PHE A 212 -11.77 -25.41 -1.26
C PHE A 212 -11.65 -24.94 0.19
N GLU A 213 -10.48 -25.09 0.82
CA GLU A 213 -10.22 -24.62 2.19
C GLU A 213 -10.47 -23.11 2.36
N LYS A 214 -10.06 -22.31 1.36
CA LYS A 214 -10.32 -20.86 1.35
C LYS A 214 -11.81 -20.55 1.32
N ILE A 215 -12.58 -21.29 0.52
CA ILE A 215 -14.04 -21.14 0.44
C ILE A 215 -14.71 -21.59 1.74
N GLU A 216 -14.30 -22.73 2.30
CA GLU A 216 -14.82 -23.23 3.58
C GLU A 216 -14.58 -22.25 4.74
N LYS A 217 -13.38 -21.65 4.80
CA LYS A 217 -13.03 -20.61 5.78
C LYS A 217 -13.87 -19.35 5.60
N MET A 218 -14.05 -18.91 4.35
CA MET A 218 -14.88 -17.74 4.05
C MET A 218 -16.36 -17.94 4.40
N LEU A 219 -16.87 -19.16 4.21
CA LEU A 219 -18.27 -19.50 4.48
C LEU A 219 -18.51 -19.96 5.93
N ASP A 220 -17.45 -20.11 6.72
CA ASP A 220 -17.47 -20.70 8.07
C ASP A 220 -18.23 -22.05 8.10
N CYS A 221 -17.92 -22.91 7.13
CA CYS A 221 -18.70 -24.11 6.87
C CYS A 221 -17.87 -25.18 6.15
N LYS A 222 -17.85 -26.40 6.67
CA LYS A 222 -17.35 -27.58 5.94
C LYS A 222 -18.32 -27.94 4.80
N LEU A 223 -17.83 -27.94 3.57
CA LEU A 223 -18.60 -28.17 2.36
C LEU A 223 -18.68 -29.65 1.98
N LYS A 224 -17.73 -30.51 2.39
CA LYS A 224 -17.77 -31.99 2.21
C LYS A 224 -18.37 -32.42 0.86
N ASP A 225 -17.80 -31.93 -0.24
CA ASP A 225 -18.21 -32.23 -1.64
C ASP A 225 -19.58 -31.69 -2.09
N LYS A 226 -20.22 -30.78 -1.34
CA LYS A 226 -21.50 -30.19 -1.73
C LYS A 226 -21.38 -29.28 -2.96
N LYS A 227 -22.34 -29.42 -3.87
CA LYS A 227 -22.56 -28.53 -5.03
C LYS A 227 -23.11 -27.18 -4.57
N LEU A 228 -22.37 -26.11 -4.83
CA LEU A 228 -22.77 -24.77 -4.43
C LEU A 228 -23.77 -24.15 -5.41
N ILE A 229 -24.97 -23.84 -4.95
CA ILE A 229 -25.97 -23.09 -5.72
C ILE A 229 -25.89 -21.65 -5.27
N PHE A 230 -25.44 -20.75 -6.13
CA PHE A 230 -25.08 -19.39 -5.75
C PHE A 230 -26.02 -18.34 -6.35
N TYR A 231 -26.32 -17.33 -5.55
CA TYR A 231 -26.98 -16.10 -5.95
C TYR A 231 -26.23 -14.90 -5.36
N PHE A 232 -26.11 -13.82 -6.15
CA PHE A 232 -25.55 -12.54 -5.73
C PHE A 232 -26.44 -11.37 -6.14
N GLY A 233 -26.72 -10.46 -5.20
CA GLY A 233 -27.43 -9.20 -5.50
C GLY A 233 -27.96 -8.47 -4.27
N ALA A 234 -28.45 -7.24 -4.46
CA ALA A 234 -29.16 -6.48 -3.42
C ALA A 234 -30.46 -7.18 -2.98
N SER A 235 -31.03 -6.78 -1.84
CA SER A 235 -32.19 -7.43 -1.20
C SER A 235 -33.57 -6.99 -1.70
N ASP A 236 -33.64 -6.15 -2.73
CA ASP A 236 -34.90 -5.60 -3.25
C ASP A 236 -35.91 -6.69 -3.62
N GLU A 237 -37.21 -6.42 -3.47
CA GLU A 237 -38.27 -7.40 -3.74
C GLU A 237 -38.20 -7.98 -5.16
N ARG A 238 -37.87 -7.15 -6.16
CA ARG A 238 -37.69 -7.55 -7.56
C ARG A 238 -36.66 -8.65 -7.78
N LYS A 239 -35.72 -8.82 -6.86
CA LYS A 239 -34.64 -9.82 -6.96
C LYS A 239 -35.09 -11.23 -6.57
N ASN A 240 -36.29 -11.35 -6.00
CA ASN A 240 -37.05 -12.60 -5.89
C ASN A 240 -36.38 -13.73 -5.07
N HIS A 241 -35.60 -13.36 -4.04
CA HIS A 241 -34.92 -14.31 -3.12
C HIS A 241 -35.87 -15.39 -2.56
N LEU A 242 -37.09 -15.01 -2.18
CA LEU A 242 -38.05 -15.93 -1.56
C LEU A 242 -38.46 -17.06 -2.52
N LYS A 243 -38.60 -16.79 -3.82
CA LYS A 243 -38.95 -17.84 -4.78
C LYS A 243 -37.81 -18.82 -4.99
N LEU A 244 -36.57 -18.36 -5.00
CA LEU A 244 -35.40 -19.24 -5.05
C LEU A 244 -35.32 -20.12 -3.80
N ILE A 245 -35.51 -19.56 -2.60
CA ILE A 245 -35.57 -20.34 -1.35
C ILE A 245 -36.68 -21.39 -1.44
N LYS A 246 -37.87 -21.02 -1.96
CA LYS A 246 -38.98 -21.96 -2.13
C LYS A 246 -38.67 -23.06 -3.15
N ALA A 247 -38.06 -22.72 -4.28
CA ALA A 247 -37.66 -23.70 -5.29
C ALA A 247 -36.63 -24.69 -4.73
N TYR A 248 -35.63 -24.17 -4.01
CA TYR A 248 -34.62 -24.99 -3.33
C TYR A 248 -35.22 -25.91 -2.26
N SER A 249 -36.23 -25.44 -1.52
CA SER A 249 -36.93 -26.28 -0.53
C SER A 249 -37.66 -27.47 -1.14
N LEU A 250 -38.08 -27.36 -2.40
CA LEU A 250 -38.83 -28.37 -3.14
C LEU A 250 -37.94 -29.40 -3.85
N LEU A 251 -36.61 -29.25 -3.80
CA LEU A 251 -35.67 -30.24 -4.34
C LEU A 251 -35.85 -31.61 -3.65
N SER A 252 -35.57 -32.67 -4.41
CA SER A 252 -35.48 -34.04 -3.88
C SER A 252 -34.51 -34.11 -2.69
N LYS A 253 -34.76 -35.06 -1.77
CA LYS A 253 -33.92 -35.23 -0.57
C LYS A 253 -32.45 -35.44 -0.95
N THR A 254 -32.19 -36.23 -1.99
CA THR A 254 -30.85 -36.50 -2.52
C THR A 254 -30.20 -35.24 -3.09
N ALA A 255 -30.92 -34.47 -3.93
CA ALA A 255 -30.39 -33.23 -4.50
C ALA A 255 -30.02 -32.22 -3.41
N LYS A 256 -30.91 -32.04 -2.41
CA LYS A 256 -30.69 -31.12 -1.28
C LYS A 256 -29.52 -31.54 -0.39
N GLN A 257 -29.35 -32.84 -0.13
CA GLN A 257 -28.21 -33.36 0.64
C GLN A 257 -26.87 -33.11 -0.06
N ASN A 258 -26.86 -33.18 -1.39
CA ASN A 258 -25.67 -33.00 -2.23
C ASN A 258 -25.40 -31.54 -2.62
N SER A 259 -26.23 -30.59 -2.19
CA SER A 259 -26.06 -29.18 -2.53
C SER A 259 -26.10 -28.27 -1.30
N LYS A 260 -25.68 -27.02 -1.49
CA LYS A 260 -25.84 -25.95 -0.51
C LYS A 260 -26.21 -24.64 -1.21
N LEU A 261 -27.25 -23.97 -0.73
CA LEU A 261 -27.69 -22.67 -1.25
C LEU A 261 -26.89 -21.54 -0.60
N ILE A 262 -26.23 -20.71 -1.41
CA ILE A 262 -25.50 -19.53 -0.96
C ILE A 262 -26.19 -18.29 -1.53
N ILE A 263 -26.65 -17.39 -0.67
CA ILE A 263 -27.19 -16.08 -1.05
C ILE A 263 -26.27 -15.03 -0.45
N ALA A 264 -25.61 -14.25 -1.30
CA ALA A 264 -24.73 -13.16 -0.88
C ALA A 264 -25.17 -11.83 -1.51
N GLY A 265 -24.79 -10.72 -0.88
CA GLY A 265 -25.08 -9.39 -1.39
C GLY A 265 -25.13 -8.38 -0.26
N ILE A 266 -25.63 -7.18 -0.52
CA ILE A 266 -25.79 -6.13 0.50
C ILE A 266 -27.06 -6.44 1.30
N LEU A 267 -26.93 -7.26 2.35
CA LEU A 267 -28.04 -7.71 3.19
C LEU A 267 -27.91 -7.16 4.61
N ASN A 268 -28.99 -6.60 5.15
CA ASN A 268 -29.07 -6.19 6.56
C ASN A 268 -29.69 -7.31 7.41
N ASP A 269 -29.71 -7.14 8.73
CA ASP A 269 -30.24 -8.14 9.66
C ASP A 269 -31.73 -8.45 9.45
N GLU A 270 -32.52 -7.47 9.03
CA GLU A 270 -33.94 -7.66 8.73
C GLU A 270 -34.13 -8.59 7.53
N HIS A 271 -33.37 -8.38 6.45
CA HIS A 271 -33.38 -9.25 5.27
C HIS A 271 -32.97 -10.68 5.64
N LEU A 272 -31.90 -10.83 6.43
CA LEU A 272 -31.46 -12.15 6.88
C LEU A 272 -32.54 -12.86 7.70
N ASN A 273 -33.17 -12.16 8.65
CA ASN A 273 -34.22 -12.73 9.48
C ASN A 273 -35.45 -13.11 8.64
N LYS A 274 -35.84 -12.26 7.68
CA LYS A 274 -36.93 -12.55 6.73
C LYS A 274 -36.63 -13.82 5.93
N PHE A 275 -35.43 -13.95 5.39
CA PHE A 275 -35.03 -15.11 4.59
C PHE A 275 -34.93 -16.39 5.44
N LYS A 276 -34.34 -16.32 6.65
CA LYS A 276 -34.24 -17.44 7.59
C LYS A 276 -35.63 -17.93 8.03
N ASN A 277 -36.51 -17.02 8.41
CA ASN A 277 -37.89 -17.34 8.80
C ASN A 277 -38.66 -17.98 7.65
N TYR A 278 -38.49 -17.46 6.43
CA TYR A 278 -39.15 -18.04 5.26
C TYR A 278 -38.58 -19.42 4.89
N ALA A 279 -37.26 -19.60 4.96
CA ALA A 279 -36.60 -20.89 4.75
C ALA A 279 -37.09 -21.94 5.76
N TYR A 280 -37.15 -21.58 7.04
CA TYR A 280 -37.70 -22.43 8.10
C TYR A 280 -39.16 -22.84 7.82
N ARG A 281 -40.02 -21.89 7.43
CA ARG A 281 -41.42 -22.17 7.04
C ARG A 281 -41.53 -23.06 5.79
N CYS A 282 -40.51 -23.07 4.94
CA CYS A 282 -40.43 -23.96 3.79
C CYS A 282 -39.85 -25.34 4.13
N GLY A 283 -39.47 -25.59 5.39
CA GLY A 283 -38.90 -26.86 5.85
C GLY A 283 -37.41 -27.02 5.56
N LEU A 284 -36.67 -25.92 5.43
CA LEU A 284 -35.20 -25.93 5.33
C LEU A 284 -34.56 -25.79 6.71
N ASN A 285 -33.47 -26.52 6.92
CA ASN A 285 -32.63 -26.44 8.11
C ASN A 285 -31.50 -25.44 7.91
N ASN A 286 -30.87 -24.99 9.00
CA ASN A 286 -29.74 -24.04 8.94
C ASN A 286 -28.51 -24.61 8.19
N GLU A 287 -28.43 -25.93 8.02
CA GLU A 287 -27.34 -26.58 7.27
C GLU A 287 -27.54 -26.53 5.74
N ASP A 288 -28.75 -26.20 5.27
CA ASP A 288 -29.13 -26.23 3.86
C ASP A 288 -28.71 -24.96 3.09
N TYR A 289 -28.50 -23.85 3.80
CA TYR A 289 -28.22 -22.55 3.20
C TYR A 289 -27.19 -21.73 3.99
N ILE A 290 -26.55 -20.77 3.31
CA ILE A 290 -25.66 -19.76 3.89
C ILE A 290 -26.05 -18.39 3.35
N PHE A 291 -26.19 -17.42 4.26
CA PHE A 291 -26.44 -16.03 3.90
C PHE A 291 -25.26 -15.16 4.29
N LEU A 292 -24.70 -14.43 3.33
CA LEU A 292 -23.56 -13.53 3.54
C LEU A 292 -24.03 -12.08 3.41
N LYS A 293 -23.77 -11.27 4.45
CA LYS A 293 -24.17 -9.85 4.50
C LYS A 293 -23.40 -8.93 3.56
N TYR A 294 -22.17 -9.30 3.27
CA TYR A 294 -21.24 -8.54 2.45
C TYR A 294 -20.12 -9.46 2.00
N ILE A 295 -19.67 -9.29 0.76
CA ILE A 295 -18.48 -9.94 0.21
C ILE A 295 -17.70 -8.93 -0.61
N THR A 296 -16.37 -9.07 -0.59
CA THR A 296 -15.45 -8.30 -1.44
C THR A 296 -15.50 -8.81 -2.89
N ASP A 297 -15.04 -8.00 -3.85
CA ASP A 297 -14.91 -8.42 -5.26
C ASP A 297 -14.09 -9.70 -5.43
N LYS A 298 -13.01 -9.86 -4.67
CA LYS A 298 -12.18 -11.07 -4.70
C LYS A 298 -12.96 -12.29 -4.25
N GLN A 299 -13.73 -12.17 -3.17
CA GLN A 299 -14.60 -13.24 -2.67
C GLN A 299 -15.75 -13.54 -3.63
N LEU A 300 -16.29 -12.51 -4.30
CA LEU A 300 -17.32 -12.66 -5.33
C LEU A 300 -16.79 -13.45 -6.53
N ILE A 301 -15.62 -13.09 -7.05
CA ILE A 301 -14.95 -13.82 -8.14
C ILE A 301 -14.66 -15.27 -7.71
N ASP A 302 -14.15 -15.47 -6.49
CA ASP A 302 -13.89 -16.80 -5.95
C ASP A 302 -15.18 -17.64 -5.91
N LEU A 303 -16.28 -17.08 -5.40
CA LEU A 303 -17.58 -17.75 -5.34
C LEU A 303 -18.16 -18.06 -6.72
N TYR A 304 -18.08 -17.13 -7.67
CA TYR A 304 -18.48 -17.40 -9.05
C TYR A 304 -17.64 -18.53 -9.66
N SER A 305 -16.34 -18.55 -9.38
CA SER A 305 -15.39 -19.54 -9.94
C SER A 305 -15.63 -20.96 -9.44
N VAL A 306 -16.13 -21.13 -8.21
CA VAL A 306 -16.40 -22.46 -7.62
C VAL A 306 -17.87 -22.85 -7.60
N CYS A 307 -18.79 -21.93 -7.90
CA CYS A 307 -20.20 -22.27 -7.81
C CYS A 307 -20.55 -23.36 -8.81
N TYR A 308 -21.41 -24.30 -8.38
CA TYR A 308 -21.87 -25.36 -9.25
C TYR A 308 -22.91 -24.86 -10.23
N LEU A 309 -23.80 -23.97 -9.77
CA LEU A 309 -24.76 -23.22 -10.57
C LEU A 309 -24.89 -21.81 -10.02
N PHE A 310 -24.97 -20.83 -10.90
CA PHE A 310 -25.45 -19.48 -10.56
C PHE A 310 -26.90 -19.32 -10.99
N VAL A 311 -27.74 -18.79 -10.11
CA VAL A 311 -29.18 -18.67 -10.32
C VAL A 311 -29.61 -17.23 -10.15
N PHE A 312 -30.26 -16.65 -11.14
CA PHE A 312 -30.68 -15.25 -11.10
C PHE A 312 -32.19 -15.10 -11.37
N PRO A 313 -33.04 -15.17 -10.31
CA PRO A 313 -34.49 -15.33 -10.43
C PRO A 313 -35.27 -14.01 -10.50
N SER A 314 -34.61 -12.90 -10.82
CA SER A 314 -35.19 -11.56 -10.77
C SER A 314 -36.47 -11.41 -11.59
N PHE A 315 -37.45 -10.69 -11.06
CA PHE A 315 -38.66 -10.28 -11.79
C PHE A 315 -38.34 -9.24 -12.86
N HIS A 316 -37.43 -8.32 -12.55
CA HIS A 316 -37.08 -7.20 -13.42
C HIS A 316 -35.61 -6.81 -13.27
N GLU A 317 -34.89 -6.75 -14.38
CA GLU A 317 -33.54 -6.18 -14.50
C GLU A 317 -33.45 -5.27 -15.72
N GLY A 318 -32.55 -4.28 -15.65
CA GLY A 318 -32.18 -3.46 -16.80
C GLY A 318 -31.24 -4.20 -17.77
N PHE A 319 -30.28 -4.94 -17.21
CA PHE A 319 -29.36 -5.80 -17.97
C PHE A 319 -29.16 -7.15 -17.28
N GLY A 320 -28.42 -7.19 -16.16
CA GLY A 320 -28.15 -8.40 -15.40
C GLY A 320 -26.67 -8.72 -15.25
N LEU A 321 -25.86 -7.71 -14.88
CA LEU A 321 -24.40 -7.85 -14.75
C LEU A 321 -23.96 -9.06 -13.90
N PRO A 322 -24.60 -9.41 -12.75
CA PRO A 322 -24.21 -10.61 -11.99
C PRO A 322 -24.27 -11.92 -12.78
N ALA A 323 -25.24 -12.06 -13.70
CA ALA A 323 -25.31 -13.23 -14.56
C ALA A 323 -24.13 -13.26 -15.54
N LEU A 324 -23.79 -12.12 -16.16
CA LEU A 324 -22.66 -12.00 -17.07
C LEU A 324 -21.31 -12.21 -16.35
N GLU A 325 -21.15 -11.66 -15.15
CA GLU A 325 -19.97 -11.87 -14.29
C GLU A 325 -19.78 -13.35 -13.95
N ALA A 326 -20.86 -14.03 -13.53
CA ALA A 326 -20.83 -15.46 -13.24
C ALA A 326 -20.43 -16.29 -14.47
N MET A 327 -21.01 -15.96 -15.64
CA MET A 327 -20.66 -16.60 -16.91
C MET A 327 -19.17 -16.43 -17.23
N ALA A 328 -18.61 -15.22 -17.08
CA ALA A 328 -17.21 -14.92 -17.36
C ALA A 328 -16.24 -15.65 -16.41
N CYS A 329 -16.66 -15.91 -15.17
CA CYS A 329 -15.92 -16.73 -14.21
C CYS A 329 -16.05 -18.24 -14.44
N GLY A 330 -16.84 -18.68 -15.43
CA GLY A 330 -17.03 -20.09 -15.79
C GLY A 330 -18.20 -20.78 -15.09
N ALA A 331 -19.09 -20.05 -14.41
CA ALA A 331 -20.28 -20.66 -13.82
C ALA A 331 -21.29 -21.08 -14.90
N ALA A 332 -21.96 -22.22 -14.67
CA ALA A 332 -23.19 -22.53 -15.40
C ALA A 332 -24.33 -21.67 -14.83
N VAL A 333 -24.98 -20.88 -15.70
CA VAL A 333 -25.96 -19.87 -15.28
C VAL A 333 -27.37 -20.19 -15.77
N ILE A 334 -28.34 -20.04 -14.88
CA ILE A 334 -29.77 -20.06 -15.20
C ILE A 334 -30.46 -18.80 -14.67
N THR A 335 -31.38 -18.24 -15.45
CA THR A 335 -32.01 -16.94 -15.12
C THR A 335 -33.52 -16.95 -15.34
N SER A 336 -34.20 -15.89 -14.92
CA SER A 336 -35.59 -15.69 -15.31
C SER A 336 -35.73 -15.45 -16.83
N ASN A 337 -36.93 -15.68 -17.35
CA ASN A 337 -37.31 -15.46 -18.74
C ASN A 337 -37.93 -14.07 -19.00
N THR A 338 -37.76 -13.13 -18.07
CA THR A 338 -38.36 -11.80 -18.12
C THR A 338 -37.31 -10.70 -18.34
N THR A 339 -37.75 -9.57 -18.91
CA THR A 339 -36.95 -8.36 -19.09
C THR A 339 -35.67 -8.61 -19.91
N SER A 340 -34.51 -8.11 -19.47
CA SER A 340 -33.25 -8.18 -20.20
C SER A 340 -32.52 -9.53 -20.09
N LEU A 341 -32.86 -10.37 -19.11
CA LEU A 341 -32.11 -11.60 -18.82
C LEU A 341 -32.08 -12.63 -19.96
N PRO A 342 -33.16 -12.84 -20.74
CA PRO A 342 -33.10 -13.64 -21.97
C PRO A 342 -32.08 -13.14 -22.99
N GLU A 343 -31.85 -11.82 -23.05
CA GLU A 343 -30.88 -11.20 -23.97
C GLU A 343 -29.44 -11.46 -23.52
N VAL A 344 -29.20 -11.52 -22.21
CA VAL A 344 -27.87 -11.79 -21.62
C VAL A 344 -27.49 -13.26 -21.75
N ILE A 345 -28.43 -14.18 -21.53
CA ILE A 345 -28.15 -15.63 -21.56
C ILE A 345 -28.12 -16.18 -22.98
N GLY A 346 -28.91 -15.63 -23.90
CA GLY A 346 -28.93 -16.04 -25.31
C GLY A 346 -29.49 -17.45 -25.59
N ARG A 347 -29.92 -18.18 -24.56
CA ARG A 347 -30.45 -19.55 -24.63
C ARG A 347 -31.74 -19.71 -23.82
N LYS A 348 -32.84 -20.04 -24.51
CA LYS A 348 -34.18 -20.14 -23.90
C LYS A 348 -34.30 -21.31 -22.91
N ASP A 349 -33.61 -22.40 -23.16
CA ASP A 349 -33.61 -23.61 -22.31
C ASP A 349 -32.95 -23.39 -20.94
N LEU A 350 -32.21 -22.30 -20.77
CA LEU A 350 -31.57 -21.88 -19.51
C LEU A 350 -32.41 -20.87 -18.72
N THR A 351 -33.62 -20.58 -19.18
CA THR A 351 -34.53 -19.62 -18.56
C THR A 351 -35.74 -20.28 -17.91
N PHE A 352 -36.32 -19.62 -16.90
CA PHE A 352 -37.52 -20.09 -16.18
C PHE A 352 -38.50 -18.95 -15.88
N ASP A 353 -39.77 -19.25 -15.65
CA ASP A 353 -40.71 -18.26 -15.12
C ASP A 353 -40.37 -17.91 -13.65
N PRO A 354 -40.01 -16.64 -13.34
CA PRO A 354 -39.65 -16.24 -11.98
C PRO A 354 -40.82 -16.30 -10.99
N TYR A 355 -42.07 -16.42 -11.46
CA TYR A 355 -43.23 -16.59 -10.59
C TYR A 355 -43.48 -18.06 -10.22
N ASN A 356 -42.87 -19.01 -10.94
CA ASN A 356 -43.10 -20.44 -10.80
C ASN A 356 -41.92 -21.18 -10.13
N ALA A 357 -42.03 -21.44 -8.83
CA ALA A 357 -41.00 -22.16 -8.08
C ALA A 357 -40.76 -23.60 -8.58
N LEU A 358 -41.75 -24.23 -9.23
CA LEU A 358 -41.61 -25.58 -9.75
C LEU A 358 -40.72 -25.63 -11.01
N GLU A 359 -40.74 -24.58 -11.83
CA GLU A 359 -39.86 -24.47 -13.00
C GLU A 359 -38.40 -24.26 -12.58
N ILE A 360 -38.16 -23.36 -11.62
CA ILE A 360 -36.83 -23.15 -11.03
C ILE A 360 -36.30 -24.47 -10.45
N LYS A 361 -37.15 -25.17 -9.66
CA LYS A 361 -36.84 -26.47 -9.07
C LYS A 361 -36.48 -27.51 -10.13
N LYS A 362 -37.28 -27.63 -11.19
CA LYS A 362 -37.06 -28.60 -12.27
C LYS A 362 -35.72 -28.37 -12.97
N LEU A 363 -35.37 -27.11 -13.26
CA LEU A 363 -34.12 -26.79 -13.92
C LEU A 363 -32.91 -27.01 -13.00
N LEU A 364 -33.03 -26.63 -11.71
CA LEU A 364 -32.02 -26.91 -10.70
C LEU A 364 -31.74 -28.42 -10.56
N GLU A 365 -32.78 -29.24 -10.40
CA GLU A 365 -32.61 -30.70 -10.26
C GLU A 365 -31.96 -31.31 -11.49
N ASN A 366 -32.43 -30.95 -12.69
CA ASN A 366 -31.87 -31.48 -13.93
C ASN A 366 -30.36 -31.23 -14.02
N LEU A 367 -29.90 -30.02 -13.67
CA LEU A 367 -28.48 -29.66 -13.73
C LEU A 367 -27.65 -30.23 -12.57
N ILE A 368 -28.27 -30.43 -11.40
CA ILE A 368 -27.66 -31.14 -10.28
C ILE A 368 -27.45 -32.62 -10.63
N GLU A 369 -28.42 -33.25 -11.29
CA GLU A 369 -28.42 -34.68 -11.62
C GLU A 369 -27.68 -35.00 -12.94
N ASN A 370 -27.45 -34.01 -13.79
CA ASN A 370 -26.75 -34.17 -15.07
C ASN A 370 -25.47 -33.29 -15.16
N PRO A 371 -24.33 -33.77 -14.63
CA PRO A 371 -23.06 -33.04 -14.66
C PRO A 371 -22.56 -32.73 -16.08
N GLN A 372 -22.82 -33.62 -17.05
CA GLN A 372 -22.40 -33.42 -18.44
C GLN A 372 -23.10 -32.20 -19.05
N LEU A 373 -24.43 -32.11 -18.91
CA LEU A 373 -25.21 -30.97 -19.38
C LEU A 373 -24.79 -29.68 -18.65
N ARG A 374 -24.55 -29.75 -17.35
CA ARG A 374 -24.05 -28.59 -16.58
C ARG A 374 -22.70 -28.11 -17.12
N ASN A 375 -21.77 -29.01 -17.43
CA ASN A 375 -20.47 -28.63 -17.98
C ASN A 375 -20.58 -28.01 -19.37
N GLU A 376 -21.43 -28.56 -20.25
CA GLU A 376 -21.74 -27.94 -21.56
C GLU A 376 -22.24 -26.49 -21.38
N ILE A 377 -23.14 -26.26 -20.41
CA ILE A 377 -23.67 -24.93 -20.13
C ILE A 377 -22.59 -23.99 -19.60
N SER A 378 -21.71 -24.48 -18.71
CA SER A 378 -20.57 -23.71 -18.20
C SER A 378 -19.64 -23.27 -19.34
N GLU A 379 -19.29 -24.18 -20.26
CA GLU A 379 -18.48 -23.87 -21.45
C GLU A 379 -19.18 -22.85 -22.37
N TYR A 380 -20.48 -23.02 -22.60
CA TYR A 380 -21.29 -22.07 -23.36
C TYR A 380 -21.29 -20.68 -22.69
N CYS A 381 -21.55 -20.61 -21.38
CA CYS A 381 -21.58 -19.37 -20.62
C CYS A 381 -20.25 -18.62 -20.72
N GLU A 382 -19.13 -19.32 -20.50
CA GLU A 382 -17.80 -18.73 -20.62
C GLU A 382 -17.52 -18.21 -22.05
N SER A 383 -17.88 -18.99 -23.08
CA SER A 383 -17.70 -18.55 -24.47
C SER A 383 -18.63 -17.38 -24.84
N HIS A 384 -19.87 -17.37 -24.37
CA HIS A 384 -20.86 -16.35 -24.72
C HIS A 384 -20.55 -15.01 -24.04
N SER A 385 -20.09 -15.04 -22.78
CA SER A 385 -19.71 -13.83 -22.03
C SER A 385 -18.64 -13.00 -22.74
N LYS A 386 -17.71 -13.64 -23.46
CA LYS A 386 -16.64 -12.98 -24.25
C LYS A 386 -17.17 -12.09 -25.38
N THR A 387 -18.46 -12.21 -25.74
CA THR A 387 -19.09 -11.37 -26.77
C THR A 387 -19.58 -10.01 -26.25
N PHE A 388 -19.56 -9.81 -24.93
CA PHE A 388 -19.98 -8.60 -24.23
C PHE A 388 -18.75 -7.78 -23.82
N THR A 389 -18.36 -6.83 -24.67
CA THR A 389 -17.21 -5.95 -24.38
C THR A 389 -17.64 -4.49 -24.31
N TRP A 390 -16.99 -3.74 -23.43
CA TRP A 390 -17.23 -2.31 -23.27
C TRP A 390 -16.92 -1.53 -24.54
N GLU A 391 -15.87 -1.92 -25.26
CA GLU A 391 -15.47 -1.35 -26.55
C GLU A 391 -16.58 -1.49 -27.60
N LYS A 392 -17.25 -2.65 -27.67
CA LYS A 392 -18.35 -2.87 -28.61
C LYS A 392 -19.56 -2.00 -28.29
N SER A 393 -19.95 -1.93 -27.01
CA SER A 393 -21.06 -1.06 -26.58
C SER A 393 -20.76 0.41 -26.82
N ALA A 394 -19.52 0.84 -26.57
CA ALA A 394 -19.11 2.21 -26.80
C ALA A 394 -19.03 2.58 -28.29
N LYS A 395 -18.54 1.67 -29.15
CA LYS A 395 -18.57 1.82 -30.61
C LYS A 395 -19.98 2.11 -31.12
N LEU A 396 -20.98 1.37 -30.63
CA LEU A 396 -22.38 1.58 -31.00
C LEU A 396 -22.88 2.97 -30.60
N ILE A 397 -22.53 3.44 -29.40
CA ILE A 397 -22.87 4.80 -28.95
C ILE A 397 -22.20 5.83 -29.84
N LEU A 398 -20.92 5.64 -30.15
CA LEU A 398 -20.14 6.60 -30.93
C LEU A 398 -20.68 6.74 -32.35
N ASP A 399 -20.87 5.61 -33.04
CA ASP A 399 -21.44 5.57 -34.39
C ASP A 399 -22.85 6.21 -34.42
N PHE A 400 -23.61 6.02 -33.33
CA PHE A 400 -24.91 6.67 -33.17
C PHE A 400 -24.77 8.18 -33.03
N MET A 401 -23.87 8.68 -32.18
CA MET A 401 -23.60 10.13 -32.07
C MET A 401 -23.17 10.73 -33.41
N GLU A 402 -22.27 10.05 -34.15
CA GLU A 402 -21.75 10.50 -35.44
C GLU A 402 -22.85 10.67 -36.49
N SER A 403 -23.86 9.77 -36.49
CA SER A 403 -25.00 9.86 -37.40
C SER A 403 -25.83 11.15 -37.26
N PHE A 404 -25.69 11.85 -36.13
CA PHE A 404 -26.38 13.10 -35.82
C PHE A 404 -25.53 14.36 -36.03
N GLY A 405 -24.23 14.21 -36.35
CA GLY A 405 -23.31 15.28 -36.75
C GLY A 405 -22.97 16.33 -35.68
N ILE A 406 -22.05 17.24 -36.05
CA ILE A 406 -21.71 18.44 -35.27
C ILE A 406 -22.86 19.43 -35.36
N THR A 407 -23.29 19.96 -34.22
CA THR A 407 -24.50 20.80 -34.15
C THR A 407 -24.25 22.28 -34.27
N ASN A 408 -23.06 22.79 -33.96
CA ASN A 408 -22.79 24.23 -33.90
C ASN A 408 -21.33 24.59 -34.19
N GLU A 409 -21.11 25.81 -34.69
CA GLU A 409 -19.78 26.43 -34.69
C GLU A 409 -19.32 26.71 -33.25
N ARG A 410 -18.02 26.47 -32.99
CA ARG A 410 -17.43 26.69 -31.67
C ARG A 410 -17.48 28.17 -31.30
N VAL A 411 -17.89 28.45 -30.07
CA VAL A 411 -17.90 29.80 -29.50
C VAL A 411 -17.21 29.75 -28.15
N THR A 412 -16.07 30.43 -28.05
CA THR A 412 -15.41 30.63 -26.77
C THR A 412 -16.21 31.64 -25.95
N ALA A 413 -16.93 31.16 -24.92
CA ALA A 413 -17.63 32.03 -24.00
C ALA A 413 -16.64 32.85 -23.17
N ASP A 414 -16.85 34.16 -23.11
CA ASP A 414 -16.05 35.05 -22.26
C ASP A 414 -16.28 34.72 -20.77
N THR A 415 -15.19 34.66 -20.01
CA THR A 415 -15.21 34.33 -18.58
C THR A 415 -16.08 35.30 -17.79
N SER A 416 -16.01 36.60 -18.08
CA SER A 416 -16.81 37.62 -17.39
C SER A 416 -18.30 37.42 -17.69
N TYR A 417 -18.65 37.06 -18.93
CA TYR A 417 -20.02 36.69 -19.30
C TYR A 417 -20.50 35.45 -18.53
N LEU A 418 -19.72 34.39 -18.43
CA LEU A 418 -20.09 33.18 -17.67
C LEU A 418 -20.31 33.48 -16.19
N ILE A 419 -19.43 34.27 -15.57
CA ILE A 419 -19.57 34.72 -14.18
C ILE A 419 -20.86 35.54 -14.01
N ASN A 420 -21.05 36.59 -14.81
CA ASN A 420 -22.21 37.48 -14.71
C ASN A 420 -23.52 36.74 -14.96
N SER A 421 -23.55 35.85 -15.96
CA SER A 421 -24.75 35.05 -16.26
C SER A 421 -25.06 34.03 -15.15
N SER A 422 -24.03 33.43 -14.52
CA SER A 422 -24.19 32.56 -13.34
C SER A 422 -24.76 33.33 -12.15
N VAL A 423 -24.20 34.50 -11.82
CA VAL A 423 -24.69 35.37 -10.74
C VAL A 423 -26.14 35.77 -10.99
N ASN A 424 -26.47 36.18 -12.21
CA ASN A 424 -27.84 36.58 -12.57
C ASN A 424 -28.83 35.41 -12.50
N ALA A 425 -28.43 34.21 -12.92
CA ALA A 425 -29.27 33.02 -12.82
C ALA A 425 -29.50 32.63 -11.35
N ILE A 426 -28.46 32.67 -10.52
CA ILE A 426 -28.56 32.39 -9.08
C ILE A 426 -29.47 33.41 -8.39
N LYS A 427 -29.29 34.71 -8.64
CA LYS A 427 -30.15 35.77 -8.08
C LYS A 427 -31.63 35.57 -8.42
N LYS A 428 -31.95 35.09 -9.63
CA LYS A 428 -33.34 34.82 -10.03
C LYS A 428 -33.98 33.70 -9.22
N ILE A 429 -33.24 32.63 -8.94
CA ILE A 429 -33.77 31.50 -8.17
C ILE A 429 -33.76 31.72 -6.66
N THR A 430 -32.91 32.63 -6.16
CA THR A 430 -32.79 32.96 -4.73
C THR A 430 -33.50 34.27 -4.36
N ILE A 431 -34.35 34.82 -5.23
CA ILE A 431 -34.96 36.14 -5.02
C ILE A 431 -35.83 36.21 -3.75
N ASN A 432 -36.37 35.06 -3.34
CA ASN A 432 -37.20 34.91 -2.15
C ASN A 432 -36.45 34.24 -0.98
N ASP A 433 -35.14 33.98 -1.14
CA ASP A 433 -34.31 33.33 -0.13
C ASP A 433 -33.38 34.38 0.52
N ASP A 434 -33.45 34.53 1.84
CA ASP A 434 -32.51 35.39 2.58
C ASP A 434 -31.17 34.66 2.76
N LEU A 435 -30.30 34.76 1.74
CA LEU A 435 -28.96 34.19 1.80
C LEU A 435 -28.07 35.01 2.75
N ASN A 436 -27.64 34.38 3.85
CA ASN A 436 -26.67 34.98 4.76
C ASN A 436 -25.30 35.22 4.07
N ASN A 437 -24.47 36.07 4.69
CA ASN A 437 -23.18 36.48 4.10
C ASN A 437 -22.24 35.29 3.86
N THR A 438 -22.20 34.32 4.77
CA THR A 438 -21.40 33.09 4.62
C THR A 438 -21.80 32.29 3.37
N LYS A 439 -23.11 32.17 3.11
CA LYS A 439 -23.61 31.47 1.92
C LYS A 439 -23.27 32.21 0.63
N LYS A 440 -23.41 33.54 0.63
CA LYS A 440 -23.01 34.40 -0.49
C LYS A 440 -21.51 34.26 -0.81
N GLU A 441 -20.67 34.23 0.23
CA GLU A 441 -19.23 34.00 0.09
C GLU A 441 -18.93 32.62 -0.49
N GLN A 442 -19.58 31.57 0.02
CA GLN A 442 -19.46 30.22 -0.55
C GLN A 442 -19.84 30.19 -2.03
N ILE A 443 -20.95 30.81 -2.43
CA ILE A 443 -21.38 30.94 -3.83
C ILE A 443 -20.32 31.65 -4.66
N ALA A 444 -19.84 32.81 -4.21
CA ALA A 444 -18.81 33.56 -4.91
C ALA A 444 -17.54 32.72 -5.12
N LEU A 445 -17.09 32.00 -4.08
CA LEU A 445 -15.93 31.11 -4.17
C LEU A 445 -16.14 30.00 -5.20
N LYS A 446 -17.32 29.36 -5.25
CA LYS A 446 -17.61 28.30 -6.25
C LYS A 446 -17.67 28.85 -7.67
N ILE A 447 -18.29 30.01 -7.88
CA ILE A 447 -18.29 30.71 -9.17
C ILE A 447 -16.85 30.99 -9.61
N ILE A 448 -16.03 31.56 -8.71
CA ILE A 448 -14.62 31.82 -8.97
C ILE A 448 -13.92 30.51 -9.34
N LYS A 449 -14.05 29.43 -8.55
CA LYS A 449 -13.42 28.12 -8.85
C LYS A 449 -13.76 27.59 -10.25
N ASN A 450 -15.02 27.70 -10.68
CA ASN A 450 -15.51 27.19 -11.96
C ASN A 450 -15.01 28.00 -13.17
N PHE A 451 -14.94 29.33 -13.01
CA PHE A 451 -14.67 30.25 -14.11
C PHE A 451 -13.30 30.93 -13.99
N ARG A 452 -12.32 30.27 -13.36
CA ARG A 452 -10.93 30.76 -13.41
C ARG A 452 -10.37 30.67 -14.83
N GLU A 453 -9.51 31.63 -15.17
CA GLU A 453 -8.70 31.59 -16.38
C GLU A 453 -7.77 30.38 -16.35
N ASN A 454 -7.54 29.77 -17.51
CA ASN A 454 -6.56 28.69 -17.63
C ASN A 454 -5.15 29.24 -17.39
N ARG A 455 -4.36 28.49 -16.61
CA ARG A 455 -2.93 28.74 -16.44
C ARG A 455 -2.17 27.44 -16.61
N LYS A 456 -0.85 27.55 -16.84
CA LYS A 456 0.02 26.38 -16.76
C LYS A 456 -0.10 25.73 -15.37
N PRO A 457 -0.06 24.40 -15.27
CA PRO A 457 0.07 23.72 -13.98
C PRO A 457 1.31 24.22 -13.23
N ARG A 458 1.24 24.26 -11.91
CA ARG A 458 2.35 24.76 -11.07
C ARG A 458 3.16 23.64 -10.45
N ILE A 459 4.45 23.88 -10.29
CA ILE A 459 5.27 23.15 -9.31
C ILE A 459 5.50 24.10 -8.13
N LEU A 460 4.82 23.85 -7.01
CA LEU A 460 5.03 24.52 -5.75
C LEU A 460 6.25 23.87 -5.07
N TYR A 461 7.40 24.51 -5.24
CA TYR A 461 8.68 23.99 -4.78
C TYR A 461 8.98 24.50 -3.37
N ASP A 462 8.93 23.62 -2.38
CA ASP A 462 9.12 23.99 -0.98
C ASP A 462 10.57 24.36 -0.68
N ILE A 463 10.76 25.61 -0.27
CA ILE A 463 12.05 26.19 0.12
C ILE A 463 12.06 26.61 1.59
N SER A 464 11.08 26.15 2.38
CA SER A 464 10.87 26.58 3.76
C SER A 464 12.14 26.42 4.62
N GLN A 465 12.88 25.32 4.44
CA GLN A 465 14.11 25.05 5.18
C GLN A 465 15.34 25.77 4.60
N LEU A 466 15.40 25.89 3.27
CA LEU A 466 16.51 26.54 2.57
C LEU A 466 16.70 28.02 2.98
N ILE A 467 15.62 28.71 3.37
CA ILE A 467 15.67 30.13 3.76
C ILE A 467 15.83 30.36 5.26
N THR A 468 15.56 29.36 6.10
CA THR A 468 15.62 29.48 7.56
C THR A 468 16.94 29.04 8.15
N VAL A 469 17.70 28.18 7.46
CA VAL A 469 18.89 27.53 8.01
C VAL A 469 20.08 27.65 7.07
N ASP A 470 21.15 28.32 7.51
CA ASP A 470 22.37 28.57 6.73
C ASP A 470 23.41 27.42 6.90
N PHE A 471 22.96 26.18 7.07
CA PHE A 471 23.89 25.03 7.09
C PHE A 471 24.25 24.67 5.66
N ILE A 472 25.50 24.89 5.26
CA ILE A 472 26.06 24.35 4.01
C ILE A 472 26.07 22.80 4.09
N THR A 473 24.92 22.15 3.85
CA THR A 473 24.77 20.69 3.82
C THR A 473 24.65 20.19 2.39
N GLY A 474 24.90 18.88 2.19
CA GLY A 474 24.68 18.22 0.90
C GLY A 474 23.22 18.28 0.42
N ILE A 475 22.25 18.28 1.33
CA ILE A 475 20.82 18.33 0.99
C ILE A 475 20.46 19.68 0.36
N GLN A 476 20.96 20.80 0.90
CA GLN A 476 20.69 22.12 0.33
C GLN A 476 21.25 22.28 -1.08
N ARG A 477 22.40 21.65 -1.38
CA ARG A 477 22.92 21.57 -2.75
C ARG A 477 21.96 20.80 -3.66
N VAL A 478 21.46 19.65 -3.22
CA VAL A 478 20.46 18.86 -3.97
C VAL A 478 19.21 19.70 -4.25
N THR A 479 18.66 20.36 -3.22
CA THR A 479 17.49 21.23 -3.34
C THR A 479 17.71 22.35 -4.36
N ASN A 480 18.88 22.99 -4.40
CA ASN A 480 19.16 24.03 -5.38
C ASN A 480 19.35 23.49 -6.81
N GLU A 481 20.10 22.39 -6.97
CA GLU A 481 20.42 21.83 -8.29
C GLU A 481 19.18 21.22 -8.97
N ILE A 482 18.30 20.57 -8.21
CA ILE A 482 17.03 20.08 -8.74
C ILE A 482 16.11 21.24 -9.11
N TYR A 483 15.98 22.27 -8.26
CA TYR A 483 15.20 23.47 -8.59
C TYR A 483 15.65 24.12 -9.92
N ASN A 484 16.96 24.31 -10.07
CA ASN A 484 17.54 24.87 -11.29
C ASN A 484 17.27 23.99 -12.52
N SER A 485 17.46 22.68 -12.37
CA SER A 485 17.22 21.73 -13.45
C SER A 485 15.75 21.65 -13.86
N LEU A 486 14.83 21.79 -12.89
CA LEU A 486 13.40 21.89 -13.14
C LEU A 486 13.07 23.17 -13.92
N ILE A 487 13.62 24.33 -13.53
CA ILE A 487 13.43 25.58 -14.29
C ILE A 487 13.94 25.42 -15.73
N GLU A 488 15.14 24.88 -15.91
CA GLU A 488 15.73 24.76 -17.23
C GLU A 488 14.99 23.77 -18.14
N SER A 489 14.44 22.69 -17.58
CA SER A 489 13.87 21.59 -18.38
C SER A 489 12.33 21.56 -18.43
N TYR A 490 11.65 22.22 -17.50
CA TYR A 490 10.20 22.07 -17.31
C TYR A 490 9.40 23.38 -17.30
N SER A 491 10.02 24.57 -17.41
CA SER A 491 9.28 25.86 -17.45
C SER A 491 8.32 26.03 -18.64
N ASP A 492 8.48 25.25 -19.71
CA ASP A 492 7.53 25.23 -20.82
C ASP A 492 6.22 24.53 -20.44
N GLN A 493 6.30 23.51 -19.57
CA GLN A 493 5.16 22.68 -19.14
C GLN A 493 4.54 23.17 -17.83
N PHE A 494 5.38 23.66 -16.91
CA PHE A 494 4.98 24.05 -15.56
C PHE A 494 5.40 25.48 -15.23
N GLU A 495 4.57 26.18 -14.47
CA GLU A 495 4.97 27.37 -13.73
C GLU A 495 5.64 26.93 -12.42
N ILE A 496 6.96 27.07 -12.30
CA ILE A 496 7.71 26.63 -11.12
C ILE A 496 7.79 27.78 -10.13
N ILE A 497 7.19 27.62 -8.96
CA ILE A 497 7.05 28.66 -7.94
C ILE A 497 7.71 28.17 -6.65
N PRO A 498 8.82 28.79 -6.22
CA PRO A 498 9.38 28.51 -4.90
C PRO A 498 8.47 29.09 -3.82
N ILE A 499 8.07 28.25 -2.87
CA ILE A 499 7.14 28.60 -1.80
C ILE A 499 7.71 28.32 -0.41
N LYS A 500 7.24 29.09 0.56
CA LYS A 500 7.45 28.88 1.99
C LYS A 500 6.11 28.56 2.65
N ILE A 501 6.12 27.61 3.56
CA ILE A 501 5.00 27.27 4.43
C ILE A 501 5.38 27.62 5.87
N SER A 502 4.58 28.47 6.51
CA SER A 502 4.77 28.83 7.92
C SER A 502 4.29 27.72 8.85
N HIS A 503 4.94 27.57 10.02
CA HIS A 503 4.52 26.60 11.03
C HIS A 503 3.11 26.88 11.52
N HIS A 504 2.31 25.82 11.74
CA HIS A 504 0.93 25.92 12.24
C HIS A 504 0.03 26.85 11.39
N SER A 505 0.26 26.89 10.08
CA SER A 505 -0.46 27.76 9.15
C SER A 505 -0.75 27.04 7.83
N ASP A 506 -1.87 27.40 7.21
CA ASP A 506 -2.21 27.04 5.83
C ASP A 506 -1.81 28.11 4.81
N VAL A 507 -1.04 29.13 5.25
CA VAL A 507 -0.58 30.23 4.41
C VAL A 507 0.65 29.80 3.61
N LEU A 508 0.52 29.90 2.30
CA LEU A 508 1.59 29.71 1.33
C LEU A 508 2.16 31.08 0.93
N GLU A 509 3.47 31.24 0.99
CA GLU A 509 4.16 32.48 0.60
C GLU A 509 5.10 32.19 -0.58
N ALA A 510 4.92 32.86 -1.72
CA ALA A 510 5.82 32.76 -2.87
C ALA A 510 6.87 33.87 -2.86
N ILE A 511 8.07 33.56 -3.36
CA ILE A 511 9.06 34.59 -3.68
C ILE A 511 8.63 35.37 -4.93
N GLU A 512 8.54 36.69 -4.82
CA GLU A 512 8.34 37.57 -5.99
C GLU A 512 9.56 37.51 -6.93
N ASN A 513 9.33 37.30 -8.24
CA ASN A 513 10.37 37.19 -9.28
C ASN A 513 11.47 36.17 -8.92
N PRO A 514 11.16 34.86 -9.00
CA PRO A 514 12.08 33.82 -8.58
C PRO A 514 13.37 33.87 -9.41
N PRO A 515 14.54 33.97 -8.78
CA PRO A 515 15.83 34.00 -9.46
C PRO A 515 16.25 32.56 -9.86
N LYS A 516 17.25 32.43 -10.74
CA LYS A 516 17.99 31.16 -10.93
C LYS A 516 18.78 30.71 -9.68
N THR A 517 18.79 31.47 -8.60
CA THR A 517 19.52 31.13 -7.36
C THR A 517 18.82 31.77 -6.17
N ILE A 518 18.22 30.96 -5.31
CA ILE A 518 17.42 31.42 -4.17
C ILE A 518 18.35 32.15 -3.17
N LYS A 519 17.99 33.36 -2.75
CA LYS A 519 18.74 34.17 -1.78
C LYS A 519 17.82 34.58 -0.63
N ILE A 520 18.37 34.65 0.59
CA ILE A 520 17.66 34.74 1.87
C ILE A 520 16.85 36.05 2.08
N ASN A 521 17.12 37.12 1.33
CA ASN A 521 16.46 38.43 1.51
C ASN A 521 15.56 38.82 0.33
N LYS A 522 14.35 38.25 0.25
CA LYS A 522 13.37 38.59 -0.81
C LYS A 522 11.98 38.94 -0.25
N LYS A 523 11.22 39.69 -1.05
CA LYS A 523 9.80 39.97 -0.78
C LYS A 523 8.98 38.72 -1.11
N TYR A 524 8.03 38.45 -0.22
CA TYR A 524 7.11 37.33 -0.36
C TYR A 524 5.69 37.87 -0.59
N SER A 525 4.97 37.21 -1.48
CA SER A 525 3.55 37.45 -1.72
C SER A 525 2.76 36.22 -1.31
N SER A 526 1.62 36.39 -0.64
CA SER A 526 0.75 35.27 -0.32
C SER A 526 0.23 34.62 -1.62
N ILE A 527 0.33 33.30 -1.68
CA ILE A 527 -0.42 32.50 -2.64
C ILE A 527 -1.76 32.19 -1.98
N ASP A 528 -2.85 32.49 -2.68
CA ASP A 528 -4.15 31.99 -2.29
C ASP A 528 -4.14 30.46 -2.45
N ILE A 529 -4.07 29.75 -1.33
CA ILE A 529 -4.17 28.30 -1.29
C ILE A 529 -5.49 27.80 -1.88
N ASN A 530 -6.51 28.64 -2.07
CA ASN A 530 -7.72 28.28 -2.79
C ASN A 530 -7.57 28.33 -4.33
N ASP A 531 -6.49 28.91 -4.89
CA ASP A 531 -6.11 28.86 -6.32
C ASP A 531 -5.23 27.64 -6.67
N ILE A 532 -5.16 26.66 -5.77
CA ILE A 532 -4.56 25.36 -6.05
C ILE A 532 -5.50 24.54 -6.93
N ARG A 533 -4.93 23.89 -7.94
CA ARG A 533 -5.66 23.22 -9.02
C ARG A 533 -5.07 21.84 -9.27
N ILE A 534 -5.88 21.00 -9.91
CA ILE A 534 -5.41 19.71 -10.40
C ILE A 534 -4.31 19.89 -11.44
N GLY A 535 -3.32 19.00 -11.36
CA GLY A 535 -2.10 19.09 -12.13
C GLY A 535 -1.02 19.93 -11.45
N ASP A 536 -1.36 20.72 -10.42
CA ASP A 536 -0.34 21.32 -9.56
C ASP A 536 0.37 20.22 -8.75
N ILE A 537 1.67 20.40 -8.55
CA ILE A 537 2.53 19.48 -7.80
C ILE A 537 3.20 20.26 -6.69
N PHE A 538 3.08 19.79 -5.45
CA PHE A 538 3.89 20.24 -4.34
C PHE A 538 5.09 19.31 -4.19
N ILE A 539 6.32 19.86 -4.18
CA ILE A 539 7.55 19.09 -4.00
C ILE A 539 8.33 19.67 -2.83
N SER A 540 8.59 18.83 -1.82
CA SER A 540 9.53 19.14 -0.74
C SER A 540 10.74 18.21 -0.81
N ILE A 541 11.90 18.81 -1.12
CA ILE A 541 13.18 18.09 -1.23
C ILE A 541 13.95 18.07 0.09
N ASP A 542 13.77 19.08 0.93
CA ASP A 542 14.54 19.23 2.15
C ASP A 542 14.08 18.27 3.26
N LEU A 543 14.96 18.02 4.23
CA LEU A 543 14.62 17.30 5.45
C LEU A 543 14.02 18.27 6.48
N ASP A 544 12.70 18.38 6.48
CA ASP A 544 11.97 19.24 7.41
C ASP A 544 11.37 18.45 8.58
N HIS A 545 12.10 18.31 9.69
CA HIS A 545 11.58 17.64 10.90
C HIS A 545 10.30 18.29 11.46
N SER A 546 9.98 19.52 11.08
CA SER A 546 8.75 20.21 11.46
C SER A 546 7.55 19.90 10.56
N ALA A 547 7.65 18.99 9.59
CA ALA A 547 6.56 18.67 8.65
C ALA A 547 5.23 18.31 9.35
N HIS A 548 5.29 17.70 10.54
CA HIS A 548 4.13 17.40 11.37
C HIS A 548 3.35 18.66 11.84
N THR A 549 4.00 19.83 11.87
CA THR A 549 3.37 21.13 12.18
C THR A 549 2.68 21.78 10.97
N LYS A 550 2.81 21.18 9.78
CA LYS A 550 2.31 21.68 8.49
C LYS A 550 1.26 20.74 7.87
N GLU A 551 0.78 19.74 8.61
CA GLU A 551 -0.14 18.73 8.09
C GLU A 551 -1.42 19.32 7.49
N ASP A 552 -1.99 20.35 8.13
CA ASP A 552 -3.19 21.05 7.65
C ASP A 552 -2.99 21.65 6.25
N ALA A 553 -1.82 22.25 6.00
CA ALA A 553 -1.47 22.78 4.68
C ALA A 553 -1.37 21.66 3.65
N TYR A 554 -0.71 20.56 3.99
CA TYR A 554 -0.58 19.41 3.08
C TYR A 554 -1.93 18.75 2.77
N GLU A 555 -2.82 18.63 3.77
CA GLU A 555 -4.17 18.14 3.59
C GLU A 555 -5.01 19.08 2.72
N LYS A 556 -4.87 20.39 2.91
CA LYS A 556 -5.54 21.39 2.07
C LYS A 556 -5.03 21.39 0.63
N LEU A 557 -3.74 21.13 0.40
CA LEU A 557 -3.19 20.93 -0.96
C LEU A 557 -3.80 19.69 -1.62
N ARG A 558 -3.75 18.53 -0.93
CA ARG A 558 -4.29 17.26 -1.46
C ARG A 558 -5.78 17.32 -1.75
N SER A 559 -6.56 17.89 -0.84
CA SER A 559 -8.02 18.02 -1.01
C SER A 559 -8.44 18.96 -2.15
N GLN A 560 -7.51 19.79 -2.66
CA GLN A 560 -7.70 20.60 -3.86
C GLN A 560 -7.13 19.94 -5.13
N GLY A 561 -6.66 18.69 -5.03
CA GLY A 561 -6.13 17.90 -6.14
C GLY A 561 -4.69 18.22 -6.51
N CYS A 562 -3.95 18.91 -5.64
CA CYS A 562 -2.50 19.07 -5.79
C CYS A 562 -1.79 17.80 -5.34
N LYS A 563 -0.91 17.28 -6.20
CA LYS A 563 -0.11 16.09 -5.90
C LYS A 563 1.01 16.47 -4.95
N THR A 564 1.02 15.88 -3.76
CA THR A 564 2.06 16.11 -2.75
C THR A 564 3.19 15.10 -2.85
N VAL A 565 4.42 15.59 -2.96
CA VAL A 565 5.64 14.79 -3.16
C VAL A 565 6.69 15.17 -2.11
N PHE A 566 7.23 14.18 -1.40
CA PHE A 566 8.35 14.37 -0.47
C PHE A 566 9.55 13.51 -0.86
N ILE A 567 10.76 14.07 -0.71
CA ILE A 567 12.00 13.36 -0.96
C ILE A 567 12.56 12.76 0.32
N ILE A 568 12.99 11.50 0.26
CA ILE A 568 13.68 10.82 1.36
C ILE A 568 15.15 10.66 0.97
N HIS A 569 16.03 11.34 1.72
CA HIS A 569 17.47 11.22 1.54
C HIS A 569 18.00 9.96 2.21
N ASP A 570 17.61 9.72 3.46
CA ASP A 570 17.95 8.52 4.20
C ASP A 570 17.02 8.35 5.41
N LEU A 571 17.12 7.19 6.08
CA LEU A 571 16.46 6.86 7.35
C LEU A 571 17.50 6.43 8.41
N LEU A 572 18.75 6.88 8.28
CA LEU A 572 19.87 6.46 9.13
C LEU A 572 19.63 6.71 10.64
N PRO A 573 18.87 7.74 11.07
CA PRO A 573 18.52 7.89 12.48
C PRO A 573 17.75 6.69 13.06
N PHE A 574 17.06 5.88 12.24
CA PHE A 574 16.41 4.66 12.72
C PHE A 574 17.38 3.50 12.92
N ASP A 575 18.44 3.43 12.09
CA ASP A 575 19.42 2.34 12.13
C ASP A 575 20.45 2.54 13.24
N PHE A 576 20.94 3.77 13.40
CA PHE A 576 22.08 4.08 14.27
C PHE A 576 21.69 4.87 15.52
N GLY A 577 20.54 5.56 15.47
CA GLY A 577 19.99 6.36 16.57
C GLY A 577 21.04 7.20 17.32
N ASP A 578 21.01 7.18 18.65
CA ASP A 578 21.85 8.05 19.49
C ASP A 578 23.34 7.66 19.47
N SER A 579 23.71 6.56 18.80
CA SER A 579 25.12 6.16 18.65
C SER A 579 25.88 7.07 17.70
N PHE A 580 25.23 7.55 16.63
CA PHE A 580 25.85 8.45 15.63
C PHE A 580 25.12 9.78 15.45
N PHE A 581 23.88 9.89 15.93
CA PHE A 581 23.07 11.09 15.84
C PHE A 581 22.86 11.73 17.22
N SER A 582 22.41 12.98 17.25
CA SER A 582 22.08 13.67 18.50
C SER A 582 20.88 13.00 19.19
N PRO A 583 20.78 13.07 20.53
CA PRO A 583 19.60 12.63 21.26
C PRO A 583 18.31 13.20 20.65
N ASN A 584 17.29 12.36 20.49
CA ASN A 584 15.99 12.67 19.89
C ASN A 584 15.93 12.72 18.36
N SER A 585 17.04 12.46 17.66
CA SER A 585 17.02 12.45 16.19
C SER A 585 16.08 11.38 15.63
N ALA A 586 16.07 10.17 16.21
CA ALA A 586 15.17 9.10 15.78
C ALA A 586 13.70 9.46 15.98
N VAL A 587 13.34 10.06 17.11
CA VAL A 587 11.96 10.49 17.42
C VAL A 587 11.50 11.59 16.47
N ALA A 588 12.31 12.63 16.29
CA ALA A 588 12.01 13.72 15.37
C ALA A 588 11.86 13.19 13.93
N HIS A 589 12.76 12.30 13.51
CA HIS A 589 12.74 11.71 12.18
C HIS A 589 11.53 10.78 11.99
N PHE A 590 11.10 10.05 13.02
CA PHE A 590 9.88 9.23 12.98
C PHE A 590 8.62 10.09 12.88
N GLY A 591 8.57 11.20 13.63
CA GLY A 591 7.48 12.19 13.53
C GLY A 591 7.38 12.80 12.13
N TRP A 592 8.51 13.16 11.52
CA TRP A 592 8.58 13.59 10.12
C TRP A 592 8.12 12.51 9.14
N PHE A 593 8.65 11.30 9.27
CA PHE A 593 8.33 10.17 8.39
C PHE A 593 6.83 9.84 8.42
N LYS A 594 6.21 9.87 9.61
CA LYS A 594 4.76 9.71 9.77
C LYS A 594 3.95 10.81 9.08
N ALA A 595 4.40 12.07 9.17
CA ALA A 595 3.71 13.19 8.54
C ALA A 595 3.74 13.09 7.00
N ILE A 596 4.91 12.75 6.42
CA ILE A 596 5.06 12.64 4.97
C ILE A 596 4.43 11.37 4.39
N ALA A 597 4.24 10.30 5.17
CA ALA A 597 3.58 9.07 4.71
C ALA A 597 2.11 9.25 4.29
N LYS A 598 1.51 10.42 4.58
CA LYS A 598 0.18 10.82 4.11
C LYS A 598 0.18 11.44 2.70
N ALA A 599 1.36 11.63 2.10
CA ALA A 599 1.51 12.24 0.78
C ALA A 599 1.00 11.33 -0.34
N ASP A 600 0.96 11.86 -1.56
CA ASP A 600 0.65 11.08 -2.76
C ASP A 600 1.87 10.29 -3.23
N HIS A 601 3.06 10.90 -3.13
CA HIS A 601 4.32 10.29 -3.52
C HIS A 601 5.42 10.50 -2.46
N LEU A 602 6.15 9.42 -2.15
CA LEU A 602 7.47 9.46 -1.53
C LEU A 602 8.51 9.06 -2.59
N VAL A 603 9.53 9.89 -2.81
CA VAL A 603 10.59 9.57 -3.77
C VAL A 603 11.95 9.57 -3.08
N CYS A 604 12.66 8.46 -3.17
CA CYS A 604 13.93 8.26 -2.49
C CYS A 604 15.11 8.60 -3.42
N VAL A 605 16.22 9.06 -2.86
CA VAL A 605 17.43 9.40 -3.64
C VAL A 605 18.19 8.16 -4.16
N SER A 606 17.77 6.95 -3.75
CA SER A 606 18.26 5.66 -4.24
C SER A 606 17.20 4.58 -4.08
N GLN A 607 17.32 3.50 -4.84
CA GLN A 607 16.50 2.31 -4.69
C GLN A 607 16.73 1.66 -3.32
N SER A 608 17.97 1.67 -2.82
CA SER A 608 18.31 1.18 -1.48
C SER A 608 17.53 1.92 -0.39
N VAL A 609 17.43 3.26 -0.47
CA VAL A 609 16.63 4.07 0.46
C VAL A 609 15.13 3.81 0.26
N MET A 610 14.66 3.55 -0.96
CA MET A 610 13.27 3.14 -1.20
C MET A 610 12.94 1.81 -0.51
N GLU A 611 13.73 0.77 -0.68
CA GLU A 611 13.49 -0.52 -0.02
C GLU A 611 13.55 -0.39 1.51
N HIS A 612 14.47 0.44 1.99
CA HIS A 612 14.57 0.75 3.41
C HIS A 612 13.33 1.51 3.93
N SER A 613 12.82 2.46 3.16
CA SER A 613 11.59 3.19 3.48
C SER A 613 10.36 2.29 3.46
N LYS A 614 10.26 1.36 2.49
CA LYS A 614 9.18 0.36 2.43
C LYS A 614 9.12 -0.49 3.69
N TYR A 615 10.27 -0.87 4.23
CA TYR A 615 10.36 -1.60 5.49
C TYR A 615 9.77 -0.78 6.64
N TYR A 616 10.22 0.46 6.84
CA TYR A 616 9.75 1.32 7.93
C TYR A 616 8.32 1.85 7.77
N LEU A 617 7.76 1.91 6.56
CA LEU A 617 6.34 2.24 6.35
C LEU A 617 5.42 1.25 7.06
N ASN A 618 5.83 -0.01 7.30
CA ASN A 618 5.03 -0.96 8.08
C ASN A 618 4.87 -0.54 9.56
N ALA A 619 5.76 0.32 10.08
CA ALA A 619 5.66 0.88 11.43
C ALA A 619 4.70 2.09 11.53
N VAL A 620 4.29 2.67 10.40
CA VAL A 620 3.50 3.90 10.37
C VAL A 620 2.01 3.59 10.29
N GLU A 621 1.19 4.36 11.01
CA GLU A 621 -0.27 4.31 10.97
C GLU A 621 -0.85 5.48 10.15
N ASN A 622 -2.08 5.34 9.63
CA ASN A 622 -2.78 6.39 8.88
C ASN A 622 -2.04 6.86 7.62
N ILE A 623 -1.52 5.91 6.84
CA ILE A 623 -0.84 6.14 5.57
C ILE A 623 -1.87 6.37 4.46
N ASN A 624 -1.52 7.16 3.44
CA ASN A 624 -2.33 7.24 2.22
C ASN A 624 -2.42 5.85 1.55
N THR A 625 -3.64 5.33 1.37
CA THR A 625 -3.87 3.99 0.82
C THR A 625 -3.40 3.82 -0.63
N ASN A 626 -3.14 4.92 -1.33
CA ASN A 626 -2.63 4.93 -2.71
C ASN A 626 -1.23 5.54 -2.79
N LEU A 627 -0.50 5.58 -1.68
CA LEU A 627 0.84 6.12 -1.62
C LEU A 627 1.71 5.48 -2.70
N LYS A 628 2.29 6.30 -3.57
CA LYS A 628 3.33 5.87 -4.50
C LYS A 628 4.68 6.03 -3.83
N ILE A 629 5.51 5.00 -3.89
CA ILE A 629 6.91 5.09 -3.48
C ILE A 629 7.82 4.80 -4.67
N GLY A 630 8.80 5.65 -4.90
CA GLY A 630 9.74 5.52 -6.01
C GLY A 630 11.13 6.00 -5.67
N TRP A 631 12.00 6.03 -6.69
CA TRP A 631 13.37 6.50 -6.54
C TRP A 631 13.89 7.26 -7.76
N PHE A 632 14.87 8.12 -7.52
CA PHE A 632 15.68 8.80 -8.52
C PHE A 632 17.11 8.94 -8.01
N HIS A 633 18.10 8.97 -8.88
CA HIS A 633 19.50 9.17 -8.50
C HIS A 633 19.88 10.65 -8.51
N LEU A 634 20.80 11.04 -7.62
CA LEU A 634 21.34 12.40 -7.61
C LEU A 634 22.37 12.57 -8.72
N GLY A 635 22.47 13.80 -9.23
CA GLY A 635 23.40 14.16 -10.28
C GLY A 635 24.75 14.60 -9.71
N GLY A 636 25.80 14.50 -10.51
CA GLY A 636 27.09 15.15 -10.21
C GLY A 636 27.38 16.24 -11.23
N ASN A 637 27.78 17.43 -10.77
CA ASN A 637 28.36 18.47 -11.62
C ASN A 637 29.53 19.12 -10.88
N PHE A 638 30.76 18.84 -11.32
CA PHE A 638 31.75 19.90 -11.47
C PHE A 638 31.59 20.38 -12.91
N LYS A 639 31.09 21.60 -13.11
CA LYS A 639 31.06 22.18 -14.47
C LYS A 639 32.44 22.00 -15.08
N ASN A 640 32.49 21.59 -16.35
CA ASN A 640 33.71 21.48 -17.15
C ASN A 640 34.60 22.72 -17.00
N GLU A 641 35.46 22.77 -15.98
CA GLU A 641 36.50 23.76 -15.79
C GLU A 641 37.65 23.43 -16.74
N LYS A 642 37.36 23.42 -18.05
CA LYS A 642 38.36 23.22 -19.11
C LYS A 642 39.38 24.37 -19.16
N HIS A 643 39.28 25.38 -18.30
CA HIS A 643 40.10 26.60 -18.34
C HIS A 643 40.56 27.16 -16.99
N ILE A 644 40.43 26.44 -15.86
CA ILE A 644 41.15 26.87 -14.65
C ILE A 644 42.58 26.33 -14.73
N ASN A 645 43.54 27.25 -14.74
CA ASN A 645 44.96 26.94 -14.65
C ASN A 645 45.23 26.54 -13.18
N LEU A 646 44.89 25.28 -12.84
CA LEU A 646 44.81 24.76 -11.48
C LEU A 646 46.13 24.98 -10.69
N ASP A 647 47.27 24.98 -11.37
CA ASP A 647 48.58 25.08 -10.73
C ASP A 647 48.92 26.47 -10.16
N LYS A 648 48.21 27.55 -10.55
CA LYS A 648 48.62 28.93 -10.20
C LYS A 648 48.02 29.49 -8.90
N ASN A 649 47.00 28.85 -8.31
CA ASN A 649 46.33 29.32 -7.09
C ASN A 649 45.91 28.17 -6.15
N LEU A 650 46.68 27.07 -6.12
CA LEU A 650 46.38 25.94 -5.23
C LEU A 650 46.49 26.37 -3.76
N ASN A 651 45.52 25.95 -2.94
CA ASN A 651 45.55 26.17 -1.49
C ASN A 651 46.92 25.74 -0.89
N ILE A 652 47.48 26.57 0.00
CA ILE A 652 48.81 26.37 0.61
C ILE A 652 48.90 25.00 1.30
N GLU A 653 47.80 24.51 1.89
CA GLU A 653 47.78 23.18 2.53
C GLU A 653 47.95 22.03 1.53
N LEU A 654 47.47 22.20 0.30
CA LEU A 654 47.61 21.20 -0.76
C LEU A 654 49.02 21.14 -1.33
N GLN A 655 49.77 22.24 -1.26
CA GLN A 655 51.17 22.28 -1.72
C GLN A 655 52.11 21.44 -0.83
N LYS A 656 51.68 21.09 0.38
CA LYS A 656 52.43 20.20 1.29
C LYS A 656 52.34 18.73 0.90
N ILE A 657 51.39 18.35 0.04
CA ILE A 657 51.09 16.96 -0.29
C ILE A 657 51.99 16.52 -1.45
N ASN A 658 52.72 15.41 -1.26
CA ASN A 658 53.53 14.84 -2.32
C ASN A 658 52.72 13.89 -3.23
N PHE A 659 52.18 14.43 -4.32
CA PHE A 659 51.43 13.66 -5.33
C PHE A 659 52.28 12.69 -6.17
N SER A 660 53.62 12.64 -5.99
CA SER A 660 54.44 11.57 -6.59
C SER A 660 54.25 10.23 -5.88
N ASN A 661 53.79 10.25 -4.63
CA ASN A 661 53.42 9.08 -3.85
C ASN A 661 51.91 8.80 -3.98
N PRO A 662 51.42 7.59 -3.63
CA PRO A 662 49.99 7.33 -3.61
C PRO A 662 49.24 8.29 -2.67
N VAL A 663 48.13 8.87 -3.12
CA VAL A 663 47.29 9.77 -2.31
C VAL A 663 45.87 9.20 -2.23
N PHE A 664 45.38 8.92 -1.04
CA PHE A 664 44.01 8.48 -0.79
C PHE A 664 43.17 9.63 -0.25
N LEU A 665 42.00 9.84 -0.85
CA LEU A 665 41.13 10.97 -0.55
C LEU A 665 39.89 10.49 0.21
N MET A 666 39.47 11.20 1.24
CA MET A 666 38.13 11.08 1.85
C MET A 666 37.43 12.43 1.69
N VAL A 667 36.15 12.43 1.28
CA VAL A 667 35.39 13.67 1.07
C VAL A 667 34.05 13.62 1.81
N GLY A 668 33.76 14.66 2.58
CA GLY A 668 32.54 14.84 3.34
C GLY A 668 32.81 15.41 4.73
N SER A 669 31.78 15.95 5.38
CA SER A 669 31.89 16.41 6.76
C SER A 669 32.42 15.29 7.67
N VAL A 670 33.28 15.67 8.61
CA VAL A 670 33.82 14.70 9.58
C VAL A 670 32.71 14.31 10.55
N GLU A 671 32.19 13.09 10.43
CA GLU A 671 31.08 12.55 11.24
C GLU A 671 31.42 11.12 11.72
N PRO A 672 30.84 10.64 12.84
CA PRO A 672 31.10 9.29 13.38
C PRO A 672 30.88 8.15 12.40
N ARG A 673 29.75 8.19 11.67
CA ARG A 673 29.35 7.14 10.74
C ARG A 673 30.23 7.03 9.50
N LYS A 674 31.07 8.03 9.20
CA LYS A 674 31.81 8.14 7.94
C LYS A 674 33.10 7.30 7.91
N GLY A 675 33.37 6.56 8.99
CA GLY A 675 34.47 5.58 9.04
C GLY A 675 35.87 6.19 9.14
N HIS A 676 36.00 7.47 9.49
CA HIS A 676 37.30 8.16 9.57
C HIS A 676 38.30 7.46 10.50
N LEU A 677 37.85 7.01 11.68
CA LEU A 677 38.72 6.34 12.66
C LEU A 677 39.31 5.05 12.10
N GLU A 678 38.46 4.22 11.49
CA GLU A 678 38.87 2.93 10.90
C GLU A 678 39.85 3.12 9.73
N VAL A 679 39.66 4.17 8.91
CA VAL A 679 40.62 4.50 7.84
C VAL A 679 41.93 5.02 8.40
N ILE A 680 41.90 5.88 9.43
CA ILE A 680 43.12 6.40 10.07
C ILE A 680 43.88 5.27 10.76
N GLU A 681 43.20 4.33 11.41
CA GLU A 681 43.78 3.15 12.03
C GLU A 681 44.46 2.27 10.97
N ALA A 682 43.74 1.92 9.89
CA ALA A 682 44.28 1.15 8.78
C ALA A 682 45.52 1.83 8.14
N MET A 683 45.49 3.14 7.96
CA MET A 683 46.62 3.90 7.42
C MET A 683 47.79 4.00 8.41
N SER A 684 47.52 4.10 9.71
CA SER A 684 48.57 4.15 10.74
C SER A 684 49.36 2.85 10.79
N ASP A 685 48.69 1.69 10.74
CA ASP A 685 49.35 0.38 10.62
C ASP A 685 50.27 0.30 9.38
N LEU A 686 49.80 0.83 8.25
CA LEU A 686 50.57 0.86 7.01
C LEU A 686 51.77 1.79 7.11
N TRP A 687 51.61 2.98 7.70
CA TRP A 687 52.70 3.93 7.92
C TRP A 687 53.75 3.40 8.89
N ASP A 688 53.33 2.75 9.97
CA ASP A 688 54.22 2.07 10.93
C ASP A 688 55.02 0.94 10.24
N SER A 689 54.45 0.33 9.19
CA SER A 689 55.10 -0.66 8.33
C SER A 689 55.97 -0.05 7.21
N GLY A 690 56.09 1.28 7.14
CA GLY A 690 56.94 2.01 6.19
C GLY A 690 56.27 2.47 4.90
N TYR A 691 54.94 2.30 4.75
CA TYR A 691 54.20 2.76 3.57
C TYR A 691 54.26 4.29 3.41
N GLN A 692 54.44 4.77 2.17
CA GLN A 692 54.66 6.21 1.89
C GLN A 692 53.43 6.94 1.31
N GLY A 693 52.28 6.26 1.21
CA GLY A 693 51.06 6.86 0.68
C GLY A 693 50.38 7.81 1.69
N SER A 694 49.86 8.94 1.22
CA SER A 694 49.19 9.94 2.06
C SER A 694 47.67 9.71 2.14
N LEU A 695 47.06 10.09 3.26
CA LEU A 695 45.61 10.22 3.47
C LEU A 695 45.23 11.70 3.54
N VAL A 696 44.29 12.12 2.71
CA VAL A 696 43.75 13.49 2.68
C VAL A 696 42.26 13.42 3.00
N ILE A 697 41.86 14.06 4.09
CA ILE A 697 40.45 14.16 4.50
C ILE A 697 39.97 15.57 4.14
N VAL A 698 38.92 15.69 3.34
CA VAL A 698 38.34 16.98 2.94
C VAL A 698 36.93 17.11 3.50
N GLY A 699 36.70 18.17 4.26
CA GLY A 699 35.38 18.53 4.77
C GLY A 699 35.45 19.27 6.08
N ALA A 700 34.39 20.01 6.39
CA ALA A 700 34.26 20.72 7.65
C ALA A 700 34.05 19.76 8.84
N ARG A 701 34.26 20.27 10.05
CA ARG A 701 33.86 19.60 11.30
C ARG A 701 32.33 19.41 11.30
N GLY A 702 31.86 18.16 11.26
CA GLY A 702 30.46 17.78 11.46
C GLY A 702 30.07 17.71 12.95
N TRP A 703 29.05 16.89 13.28
CA TRP A 703 28.57 16.66 14.65
C TRP A 703 29.23 15.44 15.32
N ASN A 704 29.20 15.39 16.66
CA ASN A 704 29.62 14.26 17.50
C ASN A 704 31.00 13.64 17.15
N ASN A 705 31.97 14.47 16.76
CA ASN A 705 33.22 14.00 16.12
C ASN A 705 34.50 14.34 16.89
N ASP A 706 34.39 14.70 18.17
CA ASP A 706 35.51 15.18 18.98
C ASP A 706 36.67 14.17 19.00
N LEU A 707 36.35 12.88 19.14
CA LEU A 707 37.33 11.79 19.11
C LEU A 707 38.07 11.71 17.76
N VAL A 708 37.36 11.85 16.63
CA VAL A 708 37.98 11.80 15.30
C VAL A 708 38.98 12.95 15.14
N ILE A 709 38.60 14.13 15.60
CA ILE A 709 39.44 15.33 15.52
C ILE A 709 40.65 15.22 16.45
N GLU A 710 40.47 14.69 17.64
CA GLU A 710 41.57 14.42 18.57
C GLU A 710 42.57 13.43 17.97
N VAL A 711 42.09 12.35 17.35
CA VAL A 711 42.94 11.34 16.66
C VAL A 711 43.69 11.96 15.49
N ILE A 712 43.04 12.77 14.64
CA ILE A 712 43.72 13.49 13.55
C ILE A 712 44.79 14.43 14.10
N ASN A 713 44.47 15.19 15.17
CA ASN A 713 45.37 16.19 15.72
C ASN A 713 46.56 15.62 16.49
N SER A 714 46.38 14.47 17.15
CA SER A 714 47.41 13.79 17.94
C SER A 714 48.29 12.82 17.12
N SER A 715 47.90 12.54 15.88
CA SER A 715 48.66 11.64 14.99
C SER A 715 50.08 12.16 14.72
N GLN A 716 51.09 11.30 14.90
CA GLN A 716 52.48 11.60 14.55
C GLN A 716 52.72 11.82 13.05
N TYR A 717 51.75 11.42 12.23
CA TYR A 717 51.74 11.51 10.77
C TYR A 717 51.05 12.77 10.24
N LYS A 718 50.43 13.56 11.11
CA LYS A 718 49.81 14.84 10.75
C LYS A 718 50.80 15.77 10.05
N ASP A 719 50.34 16.43 8.98
CA ASP A 719 51.11 17.33 8.12
C ASP A 719 52.32 16.65 7.41
N LYS A 720 52.45 15.32 7.50
CA LYS A 720 53.48 14.51 6.79
C LYS A 720 52.86 13.54 5.80
N LEU A 721 51.94 12.70 6.28
CA LEU A 721 51.19 11.70 5.50
C LEU A 721 49.69 11.78 5.76
N LEU A 722 49.25 12.46 6.82
CA LEU A 722 47.84 12.72 7.14
C LEU A 722 47.55 14.22 7.02
N PHE A 723 46.60 14.58 6.14
CA PHE A 723 46.21 15.96 5.87
C PHE A 723 44.69 16.14 6.05
N TRP A 724 44.26 17.23 6.68
CA TRP A 724 42.84 17.58 6.81
C TRP A 724 42.59 19.06 6.45
N PRO A 725 42.58 19.40 5.16
CA PRO A 725 42.25 20.75 4.72
C PRO A 725 40.74 21.01 4.87
N SER A 726 40.37 21.62 6.00
CA SER A 726 38.97 21.81 6.41
C SER A 726 38.18 22.83 5.56
N LYS A 727 38.87 23.68 4.79
CA LYS A 727 38.26 24.68 3.90
C LYS A 727 39.01 24.74 2.58
N ILE A 728 38.45 24.12 1.56
CA ILE A 728 38.96 24.18 0.18
C ILE A 728 37.86 24.62 -0.77
N SER A 729 38.24 25.20 -1.91
CA SER A 729 37.30 25.57 -2.97
C SER A 729 36.86 24.34 -3.79
N ASP A 730 35.78 24.49 -4.58
CA ASP A 730 35.37 23.44 -5.53
C ASP A 730 36.49 23.11 -6.54
N ALA A 731 37.29 24.11 -6.93
CA ALA A 731 38.44 23.92 -7.83
C ALA A 731 39.56 23.11 -7.15
N ASP A 732 39.84 23.38 -5.88
CA ASP A 732 40.79 22.59 -5.08
C ASP A 732 40.32 21.14 -4.91
N LEU A 733 39.02 20.93 -4.68
CA LEU A 733 38.43 19.59 -4.56
C LEU A 733 38.49 18.84 -5.90
N ALA A 734 38.19 19.49 -7.02
CA ALA A 734 38.35 18.91 -8.35
C ALA A 734 39.82 18.53 -8.65
N TYR A 735 40.78 19.36 -8.21
CA TYR A 735 42.21 19.04 -8.28
C TYR A 735 42.56 17.81 -7.45
N LEU A 736 42.04 17.71 -6.23
CA LEU A 736 42.26 16.56 -5.37
C LEU A 736 41.69 15.27 -5.97
N TYR A 737 40.46 15.30 -6.50
CA TYR A 737 39.91 14.14 -7.18
C TYR A 737 40.87 13.71 -8.30
N LYS A 738 41.17 14.61 -9.25
CA LYS A 738 42.00 14.29 -10.42
C LYS A 738 43.40 13.73 -10.10
N ASN A 739 44.02 14.18 -9.02
CA ASN A 739 45.40 13.82 -8.67
C ASN A 739 45.52 12.74 -7.57
N SER A 740 44.41 12.31 -6.97
CA SER A 740 44.42 11.22 -5.99
C SER A 740 44.51 9.84 -6.66
N THR A 741 45.14 8.90 -5.97
CA THR A 741 45.20 7.48 -6.33
C THR A 741 43.83 6.83 -6.30
N ALA A 742 43.06 7.10 -5.24
CA ALA A 742 41.67 6.65 -5.09
C ALA A 742 40.93 7.49 -4.04
N LEU A 743 39.60 7.58 -4.16
CA LEU A 743 38.70 7.98 -3.08
C LEU A 743 38.44 6.77 -2.17
N ILE A 744 38.53 6.95 -0.85
CA ILE A 744 38.05 6.01 0.16
C ILE A 744 36.69 6.51 0.68
N ALA A 745 35.64 5.74 0.41
CA ALA A 745 34.29 5.98 0.93
C ALA A 745 33.95 4.96 2.03
N ALA A 746 34.29 5.28 3.29
CA ALA A 746 34.22 4.35 4.41
C ALA A 746 32.91 4.39 5.23
N SER A 747 31.88 5.06 4.72
CA SER A 747 30.64 5.29 5.48
C SER A 747 29.92 3.99 5.86
N LEU A 748 29.52 3.87 7.12
CA LEU A 748 28.72 2.76 7.66
C LEU A 748 27.27 2.77 7.17
N GLY A 749 26.76 3.93 6.78
CA GLY A 749 25.47 4.10 6.14
C GLY A 749 25.37 5.43 5.41
N GLU A 750 24.70 5.44 4.25
CA GLU A 750 24.52 6.59 3.37
C GLU A 750 23.18 6.55 2.65
N GLY A 751 22.66 7.71 2.27
CA GLY A 751 21.48 7.82 1.40
C GLY A 751 21.79 7.65 -0.09
N PHE A 752 22.95 8.17 -0.53
CA PHE A 752 23.39 8.13 -1.93
C PHE A 752 24.91 8.09 -2.08
N GLY A 753 25.61 9.06 -1.47
CA GLY A 753 27.07 9.17 -1.56
C GLY A 753 27.56 9.96 -2.79
N LEU A 754 27.22 11.25 -2.88
CA LEU A 754 27.68 12.15 -3.95
C LEU A 754 29.20 12.08 -4.24
N PRO A 755 30.09 12.01 -3.23
CA PRO A 755 31.53 11.91 -3.49
C PRO A 755 31.96 10.75 -4.39
N LEU A 756 31.22 9.64 -4.38
CA LEU A 756 31.52 8.47 -5.21
C LEU A 756 31.31 8.81 -6.69
N ILE A 757 30.20 9.49 -7.00
CA ILE A 757 29.88 9.93 -8.36
C ILE A 757 30.87 10.99 -8.83
N GLU A 758 31.19 11.96 -7.97
CA GLU A 758 32.16 13.01 -8.24
C GLU A 758 33.55 12.44 -8.54
N SER A 759 34.03 11.48 -7.75
CA SER A 759 35.30 10.79 -8.00
C SER A 759 35.32 10.10 -9.37
N LEU A 760 34.26 9.35 -9.70
CA LEU A 760 34.17 8.64 -10.96
C LEU A 760 34.11 9.59 -12.17
N GLN A 761 33.48 10.77 -12.03
CA GLN A 761 33.48 11.83 -13.06
C GLN A 761 34.89 12.37 -13.37
N HIS A 762 35.78 12.37 -12.38
CA HIS A 762 37.18 12.77 -12.55
C HIS A 762 38.10 11.62 -12.98
N ASN A 763 37.54 10.43 -13.28
CA ASN A 763 38.28 9.19 -13.52
C ASN A 763 39.16 8.77 -12.34
N THR A 764 38.76 9.14 -11.12
CA THR A 764 39.44 8.78 -9.88
C THR A 764 38.80 7.53 -9.32
N PRO A 765 39.55 6.43 -9.20
CA PRO A 765 39.03 5.17 -8.68
C PRO A 765 38.48 5.29 -7.27
N VAL A 766 37.57 4.39 -6.90
CA VAL A 766 36.91 4.41 -5.60
C VAL A 766 37.11 3.08 -4.89
N ILE A 767 37.50 3.15 -3.62
CA ILE A 767 37.49 2.08 -2.63
C ILE A 767 36.35 2.39 -1.65
N ALA A 768 35.26 1.64 -1.71
CA ALA A 768 34.04 1.91 -0.96
C ALA A 768 33.75 0.82 0.07
N ARG A 769 33.11 1.16 1.19
CA ARG A 769 32.57 0.15 2.09
C ARG A 769 31.54 -0.70 1.35
N ASN A 770 31.48 -1.99 1.65
CA ASN A 770 30.54 -2.92 1.06
C ASN A 770 29.10 -2.73 1.60
N ILE A 771 28.43 -1.64 1.21
CA ILE A 771 27.03 -1.35 1.54
C ILE A 771 26.13 -1.30 0.29
N PRO A 772 24.83 -1.62 0.39
CA PRO A 772 23.93 -1.73 -0.76
C PRO A 772 23.90 -0.48 -1.66
N VAL A 773 23.76 0.71 -1.05
CA VAL A 773 23.67 1.98 -1.78
C VAL A 773 24.94 2.28 -2.59
N PHE A 774 26.12 1.96 -2.08
CA PHE A 774 27.36 2.18 -2.81
C PHE A 774 27.48 1.25 -4.00
N ARG A 775 27.03 -0.01 -3.89
CA ARG A 775 26.95 -0.94 -5.03
C ARG A 775 25.99 -0.46 -6.11
N GLU A 776 24.84 0.05 -5.68
CA GLU A 776 23.81 0.61 -6.57
C GLU A 776 24.34 1.82 -7.34
N VAL A 777 24.80 2.85 -6.63
CA VAL A 777 25.17 4.16 -7.20
C VAL A 777 26.39 4.06 -8.10
N THR A 778 27.33 3.17 -7.79
CA THR A 778 28.53 2.94 -8.61
C THR A 778 28.36 1.83 -9.64
N LYS A 779 27.20 1.17 -9.69
CA LYS A 779 26.92 0.03 -10.59
C LYS A 779 27.98 -1.08 -10.49
N ASN A 780 28.46 -1.37 -9.27
CA ASN A 780 29.56 -2.31 -8.99
C ASN A 780 30.90 -1.98 -9.69
N SER A 781 31.16 -0.71 -10.02
CA SER A 781 32.36 -0.30 -10.76
C SER A 781 33.56 0.06 -9.86
N CYS A 782 33.50 -0.29 -8.58
CA CYS A 782 34.48 0.13 -7.55
C CYS A 782 35.04 -1.08 -6.78
N LEU A 783 36.13 -0.86 -6.03
CA LEU A 783 36.64 -1.84 -5.08
C LEU A 783 35.86 -1.74 -3.77
N TYR A 784 35.52 -2.87 -3.16
CA TYR A 784 34.75 -2.91 -1.91
C TYR A 784 35.52 -3.55 -0.77
N PHE A 785 35.39 -2.98 0.42
CA PHE A 785 35.97 -3.52 1.65
C PHE A 785 34.93 -3.69 2.76
N ASN A 786 35.16 -4.65 3.67
CA ASN A 786 34.25 -4.95 4.78
C ASN A 786 34.78 -4.43 6.14
N ASP A 787 36.08 -4.44 6.34
CA ASP A 787 36.76 -4.03 7.58
C ASP A 787 38.13 -3.39 7.31
N ALA A 788 38.80 -2.92 8.37
CA ALA A 788 40.11 -2.27 8.30
C ALA A 788 41.20 -3.16 7.68
N GLU A 789 41.17 -4.47 7.91
CA GLU A 789 42.17 -5.40 7.38
C GLU A 789 41.98 -5.60 5.88
N ASP A 790 40.74 -5.76 5.43
CA ASP A 790 40.37 -5.80 4.01
C ASP A 790 40.80 -4.50 3.29
N LEU A 791 40.56 -3.34 3.93
CA LEU A 791 41.00 -2.04 3.41
C LEU A 791 42.52 -1.95 3.26
N LYS A 792 43.30 -2.37 4.28
CA LYS A 792 44.77 -2.39 4.20
C LYS A 792 45.25 -3.26 3.04
N ASN A 793 44.67 -4.46 2.91
CA ASN A 793 45.01 -5.40 1.84
C ASN A 793 44.71 -4.83 0.45
N ILE A 794 43.59 -4.12 0.30
CA ILE A 794 43.24 -3.43 -0.95
C ILE A 794 44.25 -2.31 -1.24
N ILE A 795 44.60 -1.47 -0.26
CA ILE A 795 45.55 -0.37 -0.41
C ILE A 795 46.94 -0.89 -0.82
N LEU A 796 47.44 -1.95 -0.19
CA LEU A 796 48.75 -2.54 -0.49
C LEU A 796 48.82 -3.15 -1.90
N LYS A 797 47.73 -3.78 -2.34
CA LYS A 797 47.64 -4.42 -3.67
C LYS A 797 47.22 -3.46 -4.76
N TYR A 798 46.96 -2.20 -4.41
CA TYR A 798 46.45 -1.21 -5.35
C TYR A 798 47.54 -0.81 -6.35
N HIS A 799 47.60 -1.53 -7.47
CA HIS A 799 48.23 -1.08 -8.69
C HIS A 799 47.17 -0.31 -9.49
N LYS A 800 47.53 0.73 -10.24
CA LYS A 800 46.64 1.45 -11.17
C LYS A 800 46.02 0.49 -12.21
N GLN A 801 45.11 -0.39 -11.81
CA GLN A 801 44.27 -1.15 -12.70
C GLN A 801 43.31 -0.15 -13.32
N GLN A 802 43.32 -0.08 -14.65
CA GLN A 802 42.32 0.68 -15.40
C GLN A 802 40.96 0.01 -15.15
N LEU A 803 40.24 0.45 -14.12
CA LEU A 803 38.80 0.27 -14.06
C LEU A 803 38.24 0.94 -15.33
N GLY A 804 37.44 0.19 -16.11
CA GLY A 804 37.10 0.53 -17.49
C GLY A 804 36.59 1.96 -17.66
N ASN A 805 37.17 2.68 -18.63
CA ASN A 805 37.03 4.12 -18.91
C ASN A 805 35.62 4.65 -19.25
N ASN A 806 34.53 3.92 -18.99
CA ASN A 806 33.18 4.30 -19.47
C ASN A 806 32.12 4.35 -18.35
N PHE A 807 32.44 4.85 -17.16
CA PHE A 807 31.39 5.20 -16.18
C PHE A 807 30.69 6.49 -16.62
N THR A 808 29.50 6.37 -17.21
CA THR A 808 28.64 7.54 -17.50
C THR A 808 27.82 7.83 -16.25
N SER A 809 28.19 8.88 -15.53
CA SER A 809 27.45 9.33 -14.37
C SER A 809 26.25 10.19 -14.77
N GLN A 810 25.25 10.22 -13.90
CA GLN A 810 24.06 11.03 -14.07
C GLN A 810 24.36 12.51 -13.78
N ASN A 811 23.85 13.42 -14.61
CA ASN A 811 23.86 14.86 -14.34
C ASN A 811 22.56 15.35 -13.68
N TRP A 812 22.52 16.58 -13.17
CA TRP A 812 21.34 17.12 -12.46
C TRP A 812 20.09 17.26 -13.34
N GLY A 813 20.25 17.51 -14.65
CA GLY A 813 19.14 17.53 -15.61
C GLY A 813 18.50 16.15 -15.77
N GLU A 814 19.32 15.10 -15.83
CA GLU A 814 18.87 13.72 -15.83
C GLU A 814 18.20 13.33 -14.51
N SER A 815 18.72 13.79 -13.36
CA SER A 815 18.07 13.62 -12.05
C SER A 815 16.70 14.26 -11.97
N ALA A 816 16.57 15.52 -12.39
CA ALA A 816 15.26 16.19 -12.43
C ALA A 816 14.30 15.47 -13.37
N LYS A 817 14.78 14.97 -14.52
CA LYS A 817 13.98 14.18 -15.45
C LYS A 817 13.52 12.85 -14.84
N GLN A 818 14.39 12.14 -14.15
CA GLN A 818 14.06 10.89 -13.48
C GLN A 818 13.04 11.10 -12.36
N LEU A 819 13.24 12.14 -11.53
CA LEU A 819 12.30 12.57 -10.49
C LEU A 819 10.91 12.86 -11.10
N MET A 820 10.85 13.70 -12.13
CA MET A 820 9.58 14.04 -12.77
C MET A 820 8.92 12.84 -13.44
N ASN A 821 9.68 11.92 -14.05
CA ASN A 821 9.11 10.68 -14.58
C ASN A 821 8.53 9.78 -13.48
N ALA A 822 9.15 9.72 -12.30
CA ALA A 822 8.60 9.00 -11.15
C ALA A 822 7.30 9.62 -10.64
N ILE A 823 7.20 10.95 -10.63
CA ILE A 823 6.01 11.68 -10.18
C ILE A 823 4.86 11.61 -11.21
N THR A 824 5.17 11.74 -12.50
CA THR A 824 4.17 11.97 -13.56
C THR A 824 3.86 10.74 -14.41
N LYS A 825 4.82 9.83 -14.60
CA LYS A 825 4.67 8.63 -15.46
C LYS A 825 4.73 7.32 -14.68
N GLY A 826 4.95 7.39 -13.36
CA GLY A 826 5.11 6.22 -12.51
C GLY A 826 6.39 5.41 -12.76
N HIS A 827 7.35 5.90 -13.54
CA HIS A 827 8.62 5.19 -13.77
C HIS A 827 9.43 5.09 -12.48
N ASN A 828 10.08 3.95 -12.21
CA ASN A 828 10.83 3.72 -10.96
C ASN A 828 9.99 3.96 -9.70
N SER A 829 8.67 3.78 -9.79
CA SER A 829 7.74 3.92 -8.66
C SER A 829 6.71 2.80 -8.67
N GLU A 830 6.20 2.47 -7.50
CA GLU A 830 5.14 1.49 -7.30
C GLU A 830 4.11 1.99 -6.29
N THR A 831 2.90 1.43 -6.32
CA THR A 831 1.98 1.63 -5.19
C THR A 831 2.51 0.83 -4.02
N TRP A 832 2.75 1.50 -2.89
CA TRP A 832 3.11 0.81 -1.67
C TRP A 832 1.86 0.15 -1.08
N HIS A 833 2.02 -1.12 -0.72
CA HIS A 833 1.02 -1.89 0.01
C HIS A 833 1.64 -2.34 1.33
N ARG A 834 0.87 -2.28 2.42
CA ARG A 834 1.29 -2.81 3.71
C ARG A 834 1.57 -4.30 3.58
N ASP A 835 2.66 -4.76 4.17
CA ASP A 835 2.89 -6.19 4.36
C ASP A 835 2.09 -6.62 5.59
N ASP A 836 0.89 -7.16 5.37
CA ASP A 836 -0.01 -7.62 6.44
C ASP A 836 0.58 -8.78 7.27
N LYS A 837 1.74 -9.32 6.87
CA LYS A 837 2.49 -10.33 7.61
C LYS A 837 3.62 -9.74 8.44
N LEU A 838 3.87 -8.44 8.40
CA LEU A 838 5.01 -7.80 9.07
C LEU A 838 4.55 -6.66 9.99
N TRP A 839 4.85 -6.79 11.28
CA TRP A 839 4.72 -5.71 12.25
C TRP A 839 6.10 -5.23 12.66
N LEU A 840 6.36 -3.95 12.42
CA LEU A 840 7.58 -3.29 12.84
C LEU A 840 7.24 -2.28 13.93
N LEU A 841 7.85 -2.44 15.10
CA LEU A 841 7.53 -1.67 16.31
C LEU A 841 8.81 -1.04 16.86
N PRO A 842 9.25 0.11 16.30
CA PRO A 842 10.41 0.83 16.82
C PRO A 842 10.05 1.52 18.14
N VAL A 843 10.99 1.53 19.09
CA VAL A 843 10.78 2.13 20.41
C VAL A 843 10.51 3.64 20.33
N CYS A 844 11.08 4.31 19.32
CA CYS A 844 10.84 5.74 19.06
C CYS A 844 9.39 6.08 18.65
N SER A 845 8.50 5.10 18.47
CA SER A 845 7.10 5.33 18.12
C SER A 845 6.19 5.74 19.29
N ASN A 846 6.74 5.92 20.50
CA ASN A 846 6.02 6.23 21.74
C ASN A 846 4.93 5.20 22.13
N LYS A 847 5.03 3.95 21.62
CA LYS A 847 4.05 2.88 21.90
C LYS A 847 4.43 2.01 23.11
N PHE A 848 5.62 2.20 23.65
CA PHE A 848 6.17 1.39 24.72
C PHE A 848 6.27 2.19 26.01
N ASN A 849 6.22 1.47 27.12
CA ASN A 849 6.40 1.96 28.48
C ASN A 849 7.44 1.09 29.21
N SER A 850 7.97 1.59 30.33
CA SER A 850 8.99 0.89 31.12
C SER A 850 8.84 1.21 32.60
N THR A 851 9.09 0.23 33.47
CA THR A 851 9.22 0.44 34.92
C THR A 851 10.65 0.28 35.40
N SER A 852 11.47 -0.54 34.74
CA SER A 852 12.88 -0.79 35.10
C SER A 852 13.90 -0.33 34.05
N GLY A 853 13.46 0.49 33.08
CA GLY A 853 14.31 1.06 32.04
C GLY A 853 14.32 2.60 32.03
N ILE A 854 15.31 3.16 31.35
CA ILE A 854 15.45 4.58 31.00
C ILE A 854 15.18 4.71 29.51
N TYR A 855 14.29 5.62 29.15
CA TYR A 855 14.13 6.05 27.77
C TYR A 855 15.33 6.87 27.35
N SER A 856 16.08 6.39 26.37
CA SER A 856 16.75 7.28 25.43
C SER A 856 15.94 7.25 24.13
N SER A 857 16.10 8.28 23.32
CA SER A 857 15.10 8.63 22.31
C SER A 857 14.72 7.49 21.33
N ASP A 858 15.66 6.59 21.06
CA ASP A 858 15.59 5.49 20.13
C ASP A 858 15.54 4.09 20.80
N ARG A 859 15.69 4.01 22.13
CA ARG A 859 15.85 2.73 22.85
C ARG A 859 15.45 2.84 24.32
N ILE A 860 15.09 1.71 24.93
CA ILE A 860 14.87 1.60 26.37
C ILE A 860 16.01 0.78 26.97
N LYS A 861 16.84 1.41 27.81
CA LYS A 861 18.00 0.79 28.46
C LYS A 861 17.67 0.36 29.89
N SER A 862 18.15 -0.81 30.30
CA SER A 862 17.99 -1.33 31.67
C SER A 862 18.63 -0.41 32.72
N LYS A 863 17.99 -0.31 33.90
CA LYS A 863 18.52 0.35 35.10
C LYS A 863 19.24 -0.58 36.06
N PHE A 864 19.44 -1.86 35.69
CA PHE A 864 19.89 -2.90 36.62
C PHE A 864 18.90 -3.12 37.78
N GLU A 865 17.61 -2.96 37.52
CA GLU A 865 16.52 -3.13 38.48
C GLU A 865 15.55 -4.20 38.00
N LYS A 866 14.89 -4.88 38.94
CA LYS A 866 13.83 -5.84 38.63
C LYS A 866 12.56 -5.10 38.19
N GLY A 867 11.97 -5.49 37.06
CA GLY A 867 10.71 -4.92 36.58
C GLY A 867 10.44 -5.21 35.11
N LEU A 868 9.52 -4.45 34.51
CA LEU A 868 9.24 -4.49 33.08
C LEU A 868 10.19 -3.52 32.38
N LEU A 869 11.17 -4.06 31.67
CA LEU A 869 12.06 -3.26 30.84
C LEU A 869 11.28 -2.64 29.70
N VAL A 870 10.40 -3.41 29.06
CA VAL A 870 9.51 -2.94 27.99
C VAL A 870 8.12 -3.53 28.19
N TRP A 871 7.08 -2.72 28.07
CA TRP A 871 5.71 -3.20 27.87
C TRP A 871 4.93 -2.30 26.89
N GLY A 872 4.07 -2.86 26.04
CA GLY A 872 3.23 -2.11 25.10
C GLY A 872 3.34 -2.57 23.64
N GLY A 873 3.28 -1.62 22.69
CA GLY A 873 3.44 -1.88 21.25
C GLY A 873 2.13 -2.02 20.46
N TYR A 874 0.99 -2.29 21.12
CA TYR A 874 -0.38 -2.41 20.60
C TYR A 874 -0.51 -2.73 19.09
N PHE A 875 -0.71 -4.00 18.74
CA PHE A 875 -0.81 -4.46 17.35
C PHE A 875 -1.71 -5.69 17.22
N PRO A 876 -2.42 -5.88 16.09
CA PRO A 876 -3.22 -7.07 15.86
C PRO A 876 -2.34 -8.27 15.51
N LEU A 877 -2.75 -9.48 15.90
CA LEU A 877 -2.12 -10.74 15.47
C LEU A 877 -3.22 -11.75 15.14
N GLU A 878 -3.10 -12.41 13.99
CA GLU A 878 -3.98 -13.54 13.67
C GLU A 878 -3.51 -14.83 14.34
N SER A 879 -4.31 -15.89 14.33
CA SER A 879 -3.77 -17.22 14.60
C SER A 879 -2.73 -17.62 13.55
N GLY A 880 -1.72 -18.37 13.97
CA GLY A 880 -0.62 -18.81 13.11
C GLY A 880 0.74 -18.82 13.81
N SER A 881 1.78 -18.89 13.00
CA SER A 881 3.18 -18.90 13.44
C SER A 881 3.90 -17.65 12.98
N TYR A 882 4.80 -17.15 13.82
CA TYR A 882 5.51 -15.89 13.64
C TYR A 882 6.98 -16.04 14.01
N ASP A 883 7.85 -15.24 13.40
CA ASP A 883 9.21 -14.98 13.90
C ASP A 883 9.22 -13.60 14.57
N LEU A 884 9.59 -13.55 15.84
CA LEU A 884 9.78 -12.33 16.63
C LEU A 884 11.27 -12.08 16.83
N LYS A 885 11.76 -10.96 16.29
CA LYS A 885 13.12 -10.45 16.53
C LYS A 885 13.09 -9.26 17.47
N ILE A 886 14.10 -9.22 18.34
CA ILE A 886 14.36 -8.10 19.24
C ILE A 886 15.69 -7.47 18.82
N TYR A 887 15.63 -6.19 18.44
CA TYR A 887 16.81 -5.39 18.10
C TYR A 887 17.25 -4.59 19.32
N GLY A 888 18.54 -4.59 19.63
CA GLY A 888 19.10 -3.96 20.82
C GLY A 888 20.58 -4.25 21.02
N LYS A 889 21.09 -4.11 22.24
CA LYS A 889 22.38 -4.68 22.66
C LYS A 889 22.29 -5.40 23.97
N SER A 890 23.05 -6.50 24.08
CA SER A 890 23.28 -7.25 25.30
C SER A 890 24.78 -7.20 25.60
N TYR A 891 25.19 -6.48 26.64
CA TYR A 891 26.62 -6.28 26.95
C TYR A 891 27.23 -7.41 27.78
N ILE A 892 26.36 -8.24 28.37
CA ILE A 892 26.75 -9.42 29.14
C ILE A 892 25.89 -10.62 28.69
N GLU A 893 26.34 -11.83 29.03
CA GLU A 893 25.50 -13.02 28.95
C GLU A 893 24.40 -12.94 30.01
N GLN A 894 23.15 -12.94 29.57
CA GLN A 894 21.99 -12.73 30.44
C GLN A 894 20.73 -13.35 29.86
N GLU A 895 19.73 -13.44 30.72
CA GLU A 895 18.41 -13.98 30.40
C GLU A 895 17.31 -12.97 30.70
N ILE A 896 16.24 -13.01 29.92
CA ILE A 896 15.02 -12.21 30.11
C ILE A 896 13.80 -13.11 30.12
N ASN A 897 12.67 -12.62 30.66
CA ASN A 897 11.37 -13.24 30.39
C ASN A 897 10.62 -12.39 29.37
N LEU A 898 10.12 -13.04 28.32
CA LEU A 898 9.36 -12.41 27.25
C LEU A 898 7.92 -12.92 27.28
N LYS A 899 6.94 -12.02 27.19
CA LYS A 899 5.52 -12.37 27.04
C LYS A 899 4.88 -11.59 25.90
N ILE A 900 3.93 -12.21 25.22
CA ILE A 900 2.93 -11.53 24.41
C ILE A 900 1.60 -11.68 25.12
N VAL A 901 0.91 -10.56 25.36
CA VAL A 901 -0.33 -10.53 26.14
C VAL A 901 -1.43 -9.79 25.41
N THR A 902 -2.66 -9.98 25.86
CA THR A 902 -3.84 -9.17 25.48
C THR A 902 -4.65 -8.84 26.73
N HIS A 903 -5.45 -7.78 26.67
CA HIS A 903 -6.34 -7.39 27.76
C HIS A 903 -7.77 -7.72 27.39
N LEU A 904 -8.39 -8.65 28.13
CA LEU A 904 -9.78 -9.05 27.95
C LEU A 904 -10.53 -8.75 29.23
N HIS A 905 -11.57 -7.91 29.15
CA HIS A 905 -12.40 -7.50 30.30
C HIS A 905 -11.61 -6.89 31.47
N GLY A 906 -10.44 -6.28 31.19
CA GLY A 906 -9.57 -5.70 32.21
C GLY A 906 -8.57 -6.67 32.84
N GLU A 907 -8.55 -7.95 32.41
CA GLU A 907 -7.56 -8.94 32.83
C GLU A 907 -6.51 -9.19 31.75
N ILE A 908 -5.25 -9.41 32.17
CA ILE A 908 -4.14 -9.75 31.28
C ILE A 908 -4.19 -11.25 30.97
N LYS A 909 -4.46 -11.58 29.71
CA LYS A 909 -4.31 -12.93 29.17
C LYS A 909 -2.94 -13.07 28.50
N VAL A 910 -2.14 -14.02 28.96
CA VAL A 910 -0.85 -14.36 28.34
C VAL A 910 -1.11 -15.25 27.13
N LEU A 911 -0.71 -14.79 25.95
CA LEU A 911 -0.86 -15.51 24.68
C LEU A 911 0.38 -16.35 24.36
N PHE A 912 1.54 -15.81 24.71
CA PHE A 912 2.83 -16.48 24.56
C PHE A 912 3.73 -16.08 25.73
N GLU A 913 4.50 -17.03 26.28
CA GLU A 913 5.49 -16.78 27.33
C GLU A 913 6.75 -17.59 27.05
N LYS A 914 7.90 -16.93 27.17
CA LYS A 914 9.21 -17.55 27.13
C LYS A 914 10.02 -17.08 28.34
N ARG A 915 10.28 -18.00 29.27
CA ARG A 915 11.10 -17.74 30.47
C ARG A 915 12.56 -18.08 30.23
N SER A 916 13.45 -17.39 30.95
CA SER A 916 14.89 -17.64 30.92
C SER A 916 15.46 -17.64 29.49
N LEU A 917 15.02 -16.67 28.69
CA LEU A 917 15.44 -16.51 27.30
C LEU A 917 16.84 -15.91 27.26
N THR A 918 17.83 -16.70 26.87
CA THR A 918 19.21 -16.26 26.69
C THR A 918 19.33 -15.31 25.48
N LEU A 919 19.97 -14.17 25.70
CA LEU A 919 20.26 -13.20 24.65
C LEU A 919 21.64 -13.44 24.01
N SER A 920 21.77 -13.11 22.73
CA SER A 920 23.07 -13.13 22.06
C SER A 920 23.93 -11.96 22.55
N LEU A 921 25.15 -12.25 22.99
CA LEU A 921 26.12 -11.23 23.36
C LEU A 921 26.48 -10.38 22.13
N SER A 922 26.31 -9.07 22.24
CA SER A 922 26.60 -8.14 21.14
C SER A 922 28.11 -8.03 20.91
N LYS A 923 28.53 -8.00 19.64
CA LYS A 923 29.95 -8.02 19.26
C LYS A 923 30.47 -6.70 18.72
N GLY A 924 29.58 -5.82 18.25
CA GLY A 924 29.99 -4.54 17.67
C GLY A 924 30.62 -3.60 18.71
N ILE A 925 31.64 -2.86 18.29
CA ILE A 925 32.33 -1.86 19.11
C ILE A 925 31.41 -0.64 19.36
N TYR A 926 30.61 -0.27 18.36
CA TYR A 926 29.64 0.82 18.48
C TYR A 926 28.33 0.34 19.10
N ASP A 927 27.58 1.28 19.67
CA ASP A 927 26.32 1.00 20.33
C ASP A 927 25.13 0.84 19.36
N ILE A 928 25.38 0.35 18.15
CA ILE A 928 24.38 0.16 17.08
C ILE A 928 23.50 -1.05 17.42
N PRO A 929 22.17 -0.96 17.24
CA PRO A 929 21.27 -2.08 17.44
C PRO A 929 21.65 -3.33 16.63
N GLU A 930 21.73 -4.46 17.30
CA GLU A 930 21.95 -5.79 16.73
C GLU A 930 20.72 -6.67 17.01
N ILE A 931 20.54 -7.76 16.26
CA ILE A 931 19.55 -8.77 16.63
C ILE A 931 20.08 -9.53 17.86
N ILE A 932 19.60 -9.16 19.03
CA ILE A 932 19.97 -9.82 20.30
C ILE A 932 19.12 -11.06 20.56
N CYS A 933 17.98 -11.18 19.87
CA CYS A 933 17.10 -12.32 19.96
C CYS A 933 16.27 -12.55 18.69
N ASN A 934 16.06 -13.81 18.31
CA ASN A 934 15.12 -14.23 17.29
C ASN A 934 14.41 -15.51 17.77
N ILE A 935 13.08 -15.45 17.91
CA ILE A 935 12.29 -16.52 18.53
C ILE A 935 11.03 -16.75 17.70
N PRO A 936 10.69 -18.01 17.41
CA PRO A 936 9.41 -18.32 16.82
C PRO A 936 8.30 -18.27 17.88
N VAL A 937 7.19 -17.66 17.51
CA VAL A 937 5.97 -17.47 18.32
C VAL A 937 4.82 -18.20 17.63
N SER A 938 3.98 -18.88 18.40
CA SER A 938 2.78 -19.56 17.89
C SER A 938 1.56 -19.07 18.64
N LEU A 939 0.50 -18.74 17.90
CA LEU A 939 -0.77 -18.25 18.43
C LEU A 939 -1.93 -19.09 17.92
N ASN A 940 -2.74 -19.60 18.84
CA ASN A 940 -3.88 -20.46 18.53
C ASN A 940 -5.16 -19.68 18.22
N GLU A 941 -5.19 -18.37 18.51
CA GLU A 941 -6.35 -17.51 18.33
C GLU A 941 -5.90 -16.15 17.77
N SER A 942 -6.79 -15.52 17.00
CA SER A 942 -6.59 -14.15 16.52
C SER A 942 -7.00 -13.14 17.60
N ILE A 943 -6.24 -12.06 17.72
CA ILE A 943 -6.44 -10.99 18.69
C ILE A 943 -6.21 -9.62 18.05
N ASP A 944 -7.11 -8.68 18.32
CA ASP A 944 -7.05 -7.33 17.72
C ASP A 944 -5.97 -6.44 18.36
N ARG A 945 -5.58 -6.75 19.60
CA ARG A 945 -4.67 -5.90 20.39
C ARG A 945 -3.73 -6.73 21.26
N ALA A 946 -2.54 -7.00 20.75
CA ALA A 946 -1.41 -7.62 21.44
C ALA A 946 -0.50 -6.57 22.08
N GLU A 947 0.20 -6.96 23.13
CA GLU A 947 1.33 -6.21 23.71
C GLU A 947 2.52 -7.12 23.97
N ILE A 948 3.74 -6.57 23.85
CA ILE A 948 5.00 -7.26 24.14
C ILE A 948 5.50 -6.82 25.51
N TYR A 949 5.86 -7.77 26.37
CA TYR A 949 6.39 -7.54 27.70
C TYR A 949 7.78 -8.18 27.81
N ILE A 950 8.79 -7.42 28.21
CA ILE A 950 10.11 -7.92 28.60
C ILE A 950 10.30 -7.62 30.08
N GLU A 951 10.42 -8.67 30.89
CA GLU A 951 10.81 -8.56 32.29
C GLU A 951 12.33 -8.71 32.42
N SER A 952 12.91 -7.83 33.22
CA SER A 952 14.34 -7.76 33.49
C SER A 952 14.65 -8.09 34.94
N SER A 953 15.82 -8.69 35.18
CA SER A 953 16.39 -8.92 36.51
C SER A 953 17.38 -7.80 36.90
N GLU A 954 17.78 -7.74 38.17
CA GLU A 954 18.76 -6.77 38.68
C GLU A 954 20.15 -6.89 38.03
N LYS A 955 20.44 -7.99 37.33
CA LYS A 955 21.73 -8.22 36.69
C LYS A 955 21.76 -7.82 35.21
N ASN A 956 20.67 -7.31 34.65
CA ASN A 956 20.57 -7.19 33.21
C ASN A 956 21.18 -5.88 32.67
N ASP A 957 22.14 -5.98 31.75
CA ASP A 957 22.72 -4.88 30.97
C ASP A 957 22.34 -5.03 29.48
N LEU A 958 21.21 -4.43 29.11
CA LEU A 958 20.77 -4.35 27.73
C LEU A 958 20.01 -3.06 27.45
N TYR A 959 19.84 -2.78 26.16
CA TYR A 959 18.76 -1.95 25.68
C TYR A 959 17.97 -2.63 24.56
N VAL A 960 16.74 -2.19 24.34
CA VAL A 960 15.87 -2.59 23.23
C VAL A 960 15.52 -1.36 22.39
N SER A 961 15.55 -1.50 21.07
CA SER A 961 15.32 -0.40 20.11
C SER A 961 14.16 -0.68 19.15
N CYS A 962 13.91 -1.95 18.79
CA CYS A 962 12.84 -2.30 17.87
C CYS A 962 12.41 -3.76 18.04
N PHE A 963 11.14 -4.04 17.74
CA PHE A 963 10.61 -5.40 17.55
C PHE A 963 10.16 -5.58 16.11
N GLU A 964 10.54 -6.71 15.51
CA GLU A 964 10.04 -7.15 14.21
C GLU A 964 9.29 -8.46 14.42
N ILE A 965 8.01 -8.50 14.05
CA ILE A 965 7.18 -9.69 14.10
C ILE A 965 6.76 -10.02 12.69
N LYS A 966 7.09 -11.21 12.21
CA LYS A 966 6.78 -11.64 10.84
C LYS A 966 5.99 -12.94 10.84
N LYS A 967 4.78 -12.97 10.28
CA LYS A 967 3.98 -14.18 10.11
C LYS A 967 4.69 -15.14 9.14
N THR A 968 5.06 -16.31 9.63
CA THR A 968 5.76 -17.36 8.86
C THR A 968 4.80 -18.43 8.33
N SER A 969 3.68 -18.68 9.02
CA SER A 969 2.65 -19.64 8.62
C SER A 969 1.27 -19.23 9.14
N ASP A 970 0.21 -19.58 8.40
CA ASP A 970 -1.18 -19.48 8.86
C ASP A 970 -1.56 -20.58 9.86
N LEU A 971 -0.75 -21.64 9.94
CA LEU A 971 -0.95 -22.73 10.89
C LEU A 971 -0.04 -22.54 12.11
N PRO A 972 -0.57 -22.59 13.34
CA PRO A 972 0.24 -22.58 14.56
C PRO A 972 1.10 -23.85 14.64
N PHE A 973 2.30 -23.75 15.20
CA PHE A 973 3.05 -24.92 15.68
C PHE A 973 2.73 -25.21 17.14
N ILE A 974 2.92 -26.47 17.53
CA ILE A 974 2.92 -26.88 18.92
C ILE A 974 4.37 -26.79 19.40
N LEU A 975 4.59 -26.06 20.52
CA LEU A 975 5.90 -25.95 21.16
C LEU A 975 5.84 -26.55 22.56
N LEU A 976 6.70 -27.53 22.80
CA LEU A 976 6.77 -28.26 24.05
C LEU A 976 8.10 -27.98 24.73
N ASN A 977 8.06 -27.10 25.74
CA ASN A 977 9.23 -26.81 26.56
C ASN A 977 9.44 -27.90 27.62
N THR A 978 10.60 -28.54 27.55
CA THR A 978 10.96 -29.72 28.35
C THR A 978 11.21 -29.40 29.82
N ALA A 979 11.36 -28.13 30.19
CA ALA A 979 11.46 -27.70 31.58
C ALA A 979 10.11 -27.75 32.32
N HIS A 980 8.96 -27.81 31.63
CA HIS A 980 7.63 -27.89 32.28
C HIS A 980 7.37 -29.25 32.93
N ASN A 981 6.54 -29.28 33.97
CA ASN A 981 6.24 -30.47 34.78
C ASN A 981 5.68 -31.67 34.00
N TYR A 982 5.19 -31.47 32.78
CA TYR A 982 4.68 -32.52 31.91
C TYR A 982 5.77 -33.39 31.26
N PHE A 983 7.04 -32.99 31.35
CA PHE A 983 8.17 -33.82 30.94
C PHE A 983 8.94 -34.35 32.14
N LYS A 984 9.28 -35.63 32.08
CA LYS A 984 10.08 -36.37 33.05
C LYS A 984 11.32 -36.94 32.37
N SER A 985 12.27 -37.33 33.20
CA SER A 985 13.54 -37.90 32.79
C SER A 985 13.93 -38.98 33.80
N GLU A 986 14.29 -40.17 33.34
CA GLU A 986 14.71 -41.28 34.21
C GLU A 986 16.22 -41.22 34.50
N ILE A 987 16.99 -40.73 33.52
CA ILE A 987 18.45 -40.81 33.50
C ILE A 987 19.16 -39.46 33.36
N GLY A 988 18.41 -38.38 33.10
CA GLY A 988 18.92 -37.02 32.91
C GLY A 988 18.50 -36.04 34.01
N LEU A 989 19.22 -34.93 34.14
CA LEU A 989 18.88 -33.83 35.05
C LEU A 989 17.99 -32.80 34.36
N LYS A 990 16.97 -32.35 35.08
CA LYS A 990 16.07 -31.29 34.63
C LYS A 990 16.34 -30.00 35.39
N ASN A 991 16.42 -28.88 34.68
CA ASN A 991 16.44 -27.54 35.24
C ASN A 991 15.50 -26.60 34.46
N GLU A 992 15.50 -25.30 34.78
CA GLU A 992 14.63 -24.30 34.13
C GLU A 992 14.86 -24.16 32.61
N SER A 993 15.99 -24.64 32.11
CA SER A 993 16.40 -24.46 30.73
C SER A 993 16.31 -25.75 29.88
N GLY A 994 15.94 -26.90 30.47
CA GLY A 994 15.71 -28.16 29.76
C GLY A 994 16.17 -29.42 30.51
N ILE A 995 16.28 -30.52 29.77
CA ILE A 995 16.72 -31.84 30.27
C ILE A 995 18.08 -32.21 29.67
N TYR A 996 19.02 -32.65 30.51
CA TYR A 996 20.41 -32.94 30.15
C TYR A 996 20.79 -34.38 30.47
N THR A 997 21.55 -35.00 29.57
CA THR A 997 22.11 -36.36 29.75
C THR A 997 23.10 -36.43 30.92
N GLN A 998 23.11 -37.54 31.68
CA GLN A 998 24.12 -37.82 32.72
C GLN A 998 25.03 -39.02 32.40
N ASN A 999 25.36 -39.23 31.13
CA ASN A 999 26.16 -40.39 30.66
C ASN A 999 25.58 -41.75 31.13
N LYS A 1000 24.27 -41.94 30.97
CA LYS A 1000 23.56 -43.18 31.29
C LYS A 1000 22.71 -43.57 30.10
N LYS A 1001 22.56 -44.87 29.83
CA LYS A 1001 21.61 -45.38 28.84
C LYS A 1001 20.19 -45.42 29.42
N GLY A 1002 19.20 -45.00 28.64
CA GLY A 1002 17.79 -45.07 29.01
C GLY A 1002 16.95 -43.91 28.48
N ASN A 1003 15.74 -43.75 29.04
CA ASN A 1003 14.82 -42.68 28.66
C ASN A 1003 15.29 -41.33 29.20
N LEU A 1004 15.86 -40.52 28.33
CA LEU A 1004 16.25 -39.14 28.65
C LEU A 1004 15.02 -38.26 28.86
N LEU A 1005 13.97 -38.45 28.05
CA LEU A 1005 12.80 -37.58 28.07
C LEU A 1005 11.54 -38.40 27.82
N THR A 1006 10.54 -38.23 28.67
CA THR A 1006 9.20 -38.82 28.55
C THR A 1006 8.12 -37.78 28.88
N GLY A 1007 7.02 -37.75 28.13
CA GLY A 1007 5.85 -36.91 28.40
C GLY A 1007 5.51 -35.92 27.27
N GLY A 1008 4.91 -34.78 27.59
CA GLY A 1008 4.52 -33.79 26.56
C GLY A 1008 3.14 -34.05 25.94
N LEU A 1009 2.14 -34.32 26.78
CA LEU A 1009 0.75 -34.61 26.40
C LEU A 1009 0.16 -33.55 25.44
N VAL A 1010 -0.01 -33.91 24.17
CA VAL A 1010 -0.63 -33.05 23.14
C VAL A 1010 -1.58 -33.83 22.25
N ASN A 1011 -2.61 -33.16 21.75
CA ASN A 1011 -3.48 -33.74 20.72
C ASN A 1011 -2.89 -33.44 19.34
N LEU A 1012 -2.79 -34.47 18.50
CA LEU A 1012 -2.28 -34.40 17.13
C LEU A 1012 -3.33 -34.94 16.18
N ASP A 1013 -3.73 -34.16 15.19
CA ASP A 1013 -4.64 -34.64 14.14
C ASP A 1013 -3.86 -35.47 13.10
N LEU A 1014 -4.60 -36.20 12.25
CA LEU A 1014 -4.05 -36.87 11.08
C LEU A 1014 -3.43 -35.84 10.11
N GLY A 1015 -2.29 -36.19 9.53
CA GLY A 1015 -1.62 -35.33 8.56
C GLY A 1015 -0.10 -35.40 8.63
N LYS A 1016 0.53 -34.49 7.88
CA LYS A 1016 1.98 -34.44 7.76
C LYS A 1016 2.55 -33.40 8.71
N TYR A 1017 3.58 -33.80 9.46
CA TYR A 1017 4.21 -32.97 10.47
C TYR A 1017 5.72 -32.91 10.26
N THR A 1018 6.30 -31.76 10.54
CA THR A 1018 7.71 -31.61 10.86
C THR A 1018 7.86 -31.65 12.37
N ILE A 1019 8.78 -32.47 12.86
CA ILE A 1019 9.31 -32.36 14.22
C ILE A 1019 10.70 -31.75 14.21
N GLU A 1020 10.92 -30.79 15.10
CA GLU A 1020 12.22 -30.20 15.37
C GLU A 1020 12.55 -30.41 16.85
N ILE A 1021 13.71 -30.99 17.14
CA ILE A 1021 14.26 -31.11 18.49
C ILE A 1021 15.27 -29.98 18.66
N LEU A 1022 15.05 -29.12 19.66
CA LEU A 1022 15.90 -27.98 19.96
C LEU A 1022 16.73 -28.26 21.22
N GLY A 1023 17.98 -27.81 21.20
CA GLY A 1023 18.90 -28.11 22.29
C GLY A 1023 20.35 -27.75 22.00
N THR A 1024 21.25 -28.30 22.81
CA THR A 1024 22.70 -28.20 22.60
C THR A 1024 23.30 -29.58 22.52
N SER A 1025 24.17 -29.79 21.53
CA SER A 1025 24.92 -31.02 21.33
C SER A 1025 26.39 -30.67 21.02
N PRO A 1026 27.37 -31.14 21.80
CA PRO A 1026 28.79 -30.86 21.56
C PRO A 1026 29.37 -31.70 20.42
N GLN A 1027 28.68 -32.76 19.98
CA GLN A 1027 29.11 -33.70 18.95
C GLN A 1027 27.92 -34.20 18.11
N ASN A 1028 28.19 -34.79 16.96
CA ASN A 1028 27.16 -35.53 16.22
C ASN A 1028 26.91 -36.85 16.94
N GLN A 1029 25.66 -37.23 17.12
CA GLN A 1029 25.27 -38.43 17.86
C GLN A 1029 23.90 -38.92 17.42
N MET A 1030 23.49 -40.12 17.84
CA MET A 1030 22.21 -40.73 17.48
C MET A 1030 21.34 -40.89 18.72
N ILE A 1031 20.04 -40.73 18.56
CA ILE A 1031 19.02 -40.99 19.60
C ILE A 1031 17.90 -41.83 19.01
N ASN A 1032 17.14 -42.55 19.84
CA ASN A 1032 15.85 -43.07 19.40
C ASN A 1032 14.76 -42.12 19.86
N PHE A 1033 13.88 -41.73 18.93
CA PHE A 1033 12.76 -40.85 19.21
C PHE A 1033 11.47 -41.56 18.86
N SER A 1034 10.48 -41.55 19.75
CA SER A 1034 9.15 -42.04 19.42
C SER A 1034 8.04 -41.12 19.93
N ILE A 1035 6.92 -41.12 19.20
CA ILE A 1035 5.64 -40.54 19.64
C ILE A 1035 4.72 -41.71 19.94
N GLY A 1036 4.26 -41.79 21.17
CA GLY A 1036 3.30 -42.80 21.61
C GLY A 1036 2.07 -42.17 22.23
N TYR A 1037 1.05 -42.99 22.47
CA TYR A 1037 -0.14 -42.61 23.21
C TYR A 1037 -0.65 -43.84 23.99
N TYR A 1038 -1.50 -43.61 24.98
CA TYR A 1038 -2.14 -44.69 25.72
C TYR A 1038 -3.56 -44.88 25.20
N ASP A 1039 -3.94 -46.11 24.88
CA ASP A 1039 -5.31 -46.45 24.51
C ASP A 1039 -6.25 -46.50 25.74
N GLU A 1040 -7.54 -46.76 25.52
CA GLU A 1040 -8.55 -46.86 26.58
C GLU A 1040 -8.24 -47.96 27.62
N PHE A 1041 -7.35 -48.91 27.31
CA PHE A 1041 -6.88 -49.96 28.20
C PHE A 1041 -5.56 -49.62 28.90
N ASN A 1042 -5.10 -48.36 28.82
CA ASN A 1042 -3.80 -47.89 29.30
C ASN A 1042 -2.61 -48.65 28.70
N SER A 1043 -2.75 -49.23 27.49
CA SER A 1043 -1.63 -49.85 26.78
C SER A 1043 -0.92 -48.82 25.91
N LYS A 1044 0.41 -48.74 26.02
CA LYS A 1044 1.23 -47.82 25.22
C LYS A 1044 1.26 -48.28 23.76
N GLN A 1045 0.75 -47.45 22.86
CA GLN A 1045 0.86 -47.59 21.41
C GLN A 1045 1.91 -46.61 20.89
N ILE A 1046 2.73 -47.03 19.92
CA ILE A 1046 3.71 -46.16 19.26
C ILE A 1046 3.15 -45.76 17.90
N ALA A 1047 2.89 -44.48 17.70
CA ALA A 1047 2.42 -43.94 16.44
C ALA A 1047 3.56 -43.61 15.47
N VAL A 1048 4.68 -43.13 16.01
CA VAL A 1048 5.86 -42.74 15.21
C VAL A 1048 7.09 -43.25 15.93
N ASN A 1049 7.99 -43.89 15.20
CA ASN A 1049 9.29 -44.30 15.73
C ASN A 1049 10.40 -43.95 14.75
N PHE A 1050 11.42 -43.23 15.24
CA PHE A 1050 12.67 -42.98 14.56
C PHE A 1050 13.78 -43.64 15.35
N ASN A 1051 14.17 -44.83 14.91
CA ASN A 1051 15.41 -45.45 15.36
C ASN A 1051 16.59 -44.72 14.72
N ASP A 1052 17.65 -44.48 15.49
CA ASP A 1052 18.85 -43.82 15.01
C ASP A 1052 18.54 -42.46 14.35
N LEU A 1053 17.81 -41.59 15.04
CA LEU A 1053 17.61 -40.20 14.63
C LEU A 1053 18.91 -39.40 14.82
N PRO A 1054 19.49 -38.79 13.78
CA PRO A 1054 20.73 -38.04 13.89
C PRO A 1054 20.51 -36.71 14.62
N ILE A 1055 21.40 -36.44 15.57
CA ILE A 1055 21.57 -35.18 16.30
C ILE A 1055 22.86 -34.51 15.80
N GLN A 1056 22.76 -33.27 15.32
CA GLN A 1056 23.89 -32.48 14.86
C GLN A 1056 24.54 -31.69 16.00
N LYS A 1057 25.87 -31.52 15.92
CA LYS A 1057 26.62 -30.62 16.79
C LYS A 1057 26.10 -29.19 16.60
N SER A 1058 25.56 -28.61 17.66
CA SER A 1058 25.12 -27.22 17.65
C SER A 1058 25.07 -26.60 19.05
N THR A 1059 25.24 -25.29 19.08
CA THR A 1059 25.06 -24.42 20.24
C THR A 1059 23.68 -23.76 20.17
N ASN A 1060 22.71 -24.35 20.88
CA ASN A 1060 21.39 -23.78 21.17
C ASN A 1060 20.52 -23.50 19.93
N SER A 1061 20.34 -24.52 19.09
CA SER A 1061 19.50 -24.44 17.88
C SER A 1061 18.69 -25.73 17.69
N ILE A 1062 18.03 -25.86 16.54
CA ILE A 1062 17.52 -27.15 16.07
C ILE A 1062 18.71 -28.11 15.93
N ILE A 1063 18.70 -29.18 16.71
CA ILE A 1063 19.73 -30.24 16.69
C ILE A 1063 19.29 -31.45 15.87
N SER A 1064 17.98 -31.59 15.62
CA SER A 1064 17.43 -32.57 14.68
C SER A 1064 16.10 -32.11 14.11
N LYS A 1065 15.83 -32.47 12.84
CA LYS A 1065 14.59 -32.16 12.14
C LYS A 1065 14.16 -33.36 11.31
N LYS A 1066 12.90 -33.77 11.42
CA LYS A 1066 12.34 -34.91 10.68
C LYS A 1066 10.91 -34.63 10.26
N ILE A 1067 10.50 -35.23 9.14
CA ILE A 1067 9.12 -35.18 8.66
C ILE A 1067 8.50 -36.57 8.87
N PHE A 1068 7.25 -36.61 9.32
CA PHE A 1068 6.44 -37.82 9.41
C PHE A 1068 4.99 -37.56 9.02
N ASN A 1069 4.26 -38.65 8.80
CA ASN A 1069 2.82 -38.63 8.63
C ASN A 1069 2.18 -39.33 9.83
N LEU A 1070 1.11 -38.74 10.36
CA LEU A 1070 0.18 -39.40 11.27
C LEU A 1070 -0.98 -39.94 10.46
N GLU A 1071 -1.24 -41.23 10.60
CA GLU A 1071 -2.31 -41.93 9.88
C GLU A 1071 -3.68 -41.78 10.57
N ASN A 1072 -3.70 -41.40 11.85
CA ASN A 1072 -4.91 -41.21 12.65
C ASN A 1072 -4.74 -40.01 13.59
N ASP A 1073 -5.87 -39.46 14.05
CA ASP A 1073 -5.89 -38.50 15.15
C ASP A 1073 -5.45 -39.19 16.46
N ILE A 1074 -4.56 -38.54 17.21
CA ILE A 1074 -4.01 -39.03 18.47
C ILE A 1074 -4.34 -38.05 19.58
N GLN A 1075 -5.08 -38.51 20.58
CA GLN A 1075 -5.27 -37.76 21.82
C GLN A 1075 -4.14 -38.10 22.79
N ASN A 1076 -3.66 -37.08 23.52
CA ASN A 1076 -2.65 -37.25 24.57
C ASN A 1076 -1.36 -37.94 24.07
N ALA A 1077 -0.85 -37.54 22.90
CA ALA A 1077 0.44 -37.99 22.40
C ALA A 1077 1.56 -37.60 23.39
N GLU A 1078 2.44 -38.56 23.68
CA GLU A 1078 3.65 -38.41 24.48
C GLU A 1078 4.89 -38.66 23.64
N PHE A 1079 5.96 -37.95 23.98
CA PHE A 1079 7.26 -37.96 23.32
C PHE A 1079 8.24 -38.72 24.18
N PHE A 1080 8.99 -39.61 23.55
CA PHE A 1080 10.02 -40.44 24.19
C PHE A 1080 11.34 -40.23 23.46
N ILE A 1081 12.40 -39.94 24.21
CA ILE A 1081 13.76 -39.88 23.69
C ILE A 1081 14.65 -40.78 24.51
N ASP A 1082 15.13 -41.83 23.88
CA ASP A 1082 16.11 -42.76 24.42
C ASP A 1082 17.51 -42.42 23.92
N VAL A 1083 18.47 -42.50 24.83
CA VAL A 1083 19.88 -42.21 24.56
C VAL A 1083 20.77 -43.35 25.10
N ASN A 1084 21.96 -43.48 24.53
CA ASN A 1084 23.03 -44.37 24.97
C ASN A 1084 23.97 -43.64 25.96
N GLU A 1085 24.89 -44.38 26.61
CA GLU A 1085 25.81 -43.84 27.63
C GLU A 1085 26.74 -42.74 27.10
N ASP A 1086 27.12 -42.79 25.81
CA ASP A 1086 28.02 -41.83 25.18
C ASP A 1086 27.33 -40.53 24.74
N ASN A 1087 25.99 -40.46 24.86
CA ASN A 1087 25.26 -39.29 24.44
C ASN A 1087 25.46 -38.12 25.41
N LYS A 1088 25.86 -36.97 24.86
CA LYS A 1088 25.98 -35.71 25.59
C LYS A 1088 25.08 -34.69 24.93
N LEU A 1089 23.86 -34.48 25.42
CA LEU A 1089 23.00 -33.43 24.89
C LEU A 1089 22.11 -32.81 25.97
N LYS A 1090 21.69 -31.58 25.67
CA LYS A 1090 20.58 -30.89 26.34
C LYS A 1090 19.43 -30.81 25.35
N ILE A 1091 18.23 -31.19 25.77
CA ILE A 1091 17.00 -30.92 25.03
C ILE A 1091 16.29 -29.79 25.76
N SER A 1092 16.02 -28.71 25.06
CA SER A 1092 15.26 -27.57 25.59
C SER A 1092 13.80 -27.65 25.16
N GLU A 1093 13.54 -27.94 23.88
CA GLU A 1093 12.17 -27.93 23.32
C GLU A 1093 11.96 -28.99 22.24
N ILE A 1094 10.71 -29.39 22.07
CA ILE A 1094 10.22 -30.14 20.90
C ILE A 1094 9.19 -29.27 20.19
N ARG A 1095 9.38 -29.03 18.89
CA ARG A 1095 8.44 -28.29 18.05
C ARG A 1095 7.79 -29.22 17.04
N LEU A 1096 6.46 -29.15 16.93
CA LEU A 1096 5.69 -29.82 15.89
C LEU A 1096 4.99 -28.80 15.01
N GLN A 1097 5.29 -28.82 13.72
CA GLN A 1097 4.64 -27.97 12.72
C GLN A 1097 3.89 -28.85 11.73
N ARG A 1098 2.58 -28.64 11.60
CA ARG A 1098 1.79 -29.25 10.52
C ARG A 1098 2.21 -28.61 9.19
N ILE A 1099 2.45 -29.44 8.17
CA ILE A 1099 2.89 -29.05 6.82
C ILE A 1099 1.71 -29.01 5.87
#